data_AF-A0A2W6ZGD5-F1
#
_entry.id   AF-A0A2W6ZGD5-F1
#
_cell.length_a   1.000
_cell.length_b   1.000
_cell.length_c   1.000
_cell.angle_alpha   90.00
_cell.angle_beta   90.00
_cell.angle_gamma   90.00
#
_symmetry.space_group_name_H-M   'P 1'
#
loop_
_entity.id
_entity.type
_entity.pdbx_description
1 polymer ?
#
loop_
_entity_poly.entity_id
_entity_poly.type
_entity_poly.pdbx_seq_one_letter_code
_entity_poly.pdbx_strand_id
1 'polypeptide(L)'
;MVVLVVGMAIANPLPALAADSHPLLTLDLLRQRLATPVQREGRPAIDLRYYTIDLRPDSPLTDSFYRLLSSGLQRPATTPALDLSYAVVQGDLDLQRLGQREPLYGDNLSPLLSDAGQAQLRRDRQRLLQLSRLSQSLLIQGQGSNQQIYLFKAPLVAVQTRFTGQVLGGDTFFLGRVLANGAVFEQGLSVGGARFNRAVNFSGADFRQGVQAKGSLFFEPARFDQSQFRSGATFQGAEFKADTNFSRAVLVGDLNFSRVQWQGVADFARTVWQSSAFFVRSYFAKALFFTEARFDAPLVLRQTRFGEPVNLRNAMVGSEVDLGDAIFLPGAYLNVTGLEFSLEQTQILGTPGKIGRVFSVPQLAGNETLLRNLERNFRNQEQISDANSIAYTAERLRLKSWQQRLLGTNVNTASVAALVRAGFTEAQAAAVVEQRQTRTFIGTEGVLSVPGVDLAAYLKVRDRIFARDTFPITRRFTLALQWLWLGGLVVLSRYGTSFGLTFGLGLVAIPTFALMFWLVDRYRRRRATPILPPLAEGLWLGGGCSLLLGLGLNALLRSADYPLLTLGFLFMLLVPVPAVLIGLLIKRGRYHDLMDESYFVEDGSLRQLRLLIARLPVIPKFPFFRDRYTYLLLDRRWNWLNYLDFSLNNWLKFGFNDIRLRDQHVPGLITALVWYQWGLGLLYTALLLWTLSRTIPGLNLLIYF
;
A
#
# COMPACT_ATOMS: atom_id res chain seq x y z
N MET A 1 17.76 -32.51 -7.44
CA MET A 1 17.77 -33.13 -6.10
C MET A 1 16.34 -33.13 -5.61
N VAL A 2 15.75 -34.33 -5.46
CA VAL A 2 14.32 -34.55 -5.20
C VAL A 2 13.97 -33.99 -3.82
N VAL A 3 13.15 -32.94 -3.78
CA VAL A 3 12.66 -32.36 -2.52
C VAL A 3 11.41 -33.11 -2.11
N LEU A 4 11.54 -33.86 -1.01
CA LEU A 4 10.45 -34.55 -0.33
C LEU A 4 9.31 -33.56 -0.01
N VAL A 5 8.13 -33.80 -0.59
CA VAL A 5 6.88 -33.21 -0.15
C VAL A 5 6.48 -33.91 1.14
N VAL A 6 6.82 -33.32 2.29
CA VAL A 6 6.24 -33.70 3.58
C VAL A 6 4.88 -33.03 3.67
N GLY A 7 3.86 -33.71 3.16
CA GLY A 7 2.48 -33.41 3.50
C GLY A 7 2.25 -33.72 4.97
N MET A 8 2.28 -32.70 5.83
CA MET A 8 1.66 -32.80 7.15
C MET A 8 0.13 -32.84 6.95
N ALA A 9 -0.38 -34.02 6.63
CA ALA A 9 -1.74 -34.38 6.98
C ALA A 9 -1.78 -34.40 8.51
N ILE A 10 -2.29 -33.33 9.12
CA ILE A 10 -2.82 -33.40 10.48
C ILE A 10 -4.10 -34.21 10.38
N ALA A 11 -3.93 -35.53 10.21
CA ALA A 11 -4.94 -36.50 10.59
C ALA A 11 -4.96 -36.46 12.12
N ASN A 12 -5.75 -35.54 12.67
CA ASN A 12 -6.24 -35.75 14.03
C ASN A 12 -6.91 -37.12 13.99
N PRO A 13 -6.51 -38.08 14.84
CA PRO A 13 -7.31 -39.28 15.01
C PRO A 13 -8.71 -38.79 15.38
N LEU A 14 -9.69 -39.15 14.54
CA LEU A 14 -11.09 -39.09 14.91
C LEU A 14 -11.17 -39.61 16.35
N PRO A 15 -11.66 -38.85 17.33
CA PRO A 15 -12.11 -39.46 18.56
C PRO A 15 -13.34 -40.29 18.16
N ALA A 16 -13.10 -41.55 17.80
CA ALA A 16 -14.08 -42.59 18.00
C ALA A 16 -14.23 -42.72 19.53
N LEU A 17 -15.10 -41.91 20.12
CA LEU A 17 -15.43 -41.97 21.54
C LEU A 17 -16.88 -41.53 21.74
N ALA A 18 -17.67 -42.53 22.11
CA ALA A 18 -19.03 -42.50 22.64
C ALA A 18 -20.12 -41.93 21.72
N ALA A 19 -21.03 -42.80 21.31
CA ALA A 19 -22.40 -42.39 21.04
C ALA A 19 -22.95 -41.75 22.33
N ASP A 20 -22.87 -40.42 22.40
CA ASP A 20 -23.47 -39.65 23.48
C ASP A 20 -24.97 -39.95 23.50
N SER A 21 -25.40 -40.79 24.43
CA SER A 21 -26.82 -41.01 24.73
C SER A 21 -27.34 -39.80 25.49
N HIS A 22 -27.35 -38.65 24.83
CA HIS A 22 -28.02 -37.45 25.33
C HIS A 22 -29.49 -37.78 25.55
N PRO A 23 -30.02 -37.67 26.78
CA PRO A 23 -31.43 -37.96 27.05
C PRO A 23 -32.33 -37.10 26.16
N LEU A 24 -33.44 -37.69 25.70
CA LEU A 24 -34.43 -36.98 24.90
C LEU A 24 -35.16 -35.95 25.78
N LEU A 25 -35.29 -34.72 25.28
CA LEU A 25 -36.09 -33.68 25.94
C LEU A 25 -37.58 -34.00 25.78
N THR A 26 -38.25 -34.39 26.86
CA THR A 26 -39.71 -34.57 26.88
C THR A 26 -40.43 -33.26 27.18
N LEU A 27 -41.72 -33.18 26.81
CA LEU A 27 -42.55 -32.00 27.02
C LEU A 27 -42.67 -31.62 28.51
N ASP A 28 -42.81 -32.61 29.40
CA ASP A 28 -42.93 -32.40 30.83
C ASP A 28 -41.65 -31.84 31.43
N LEU A 29 -40.49 -32.34 30.97
CA LEU A 29 -39.19 -31.84 31.40
C LEU A 29 -38.97 -30.40 30.94
N LEU A 30 -39.37 -30.04 29.72
CA LEU A 30 -39.33 -28.66 29.23
C LEU A 30 -40.19 -27.73 30.10
N ARG A 31 -41.41 -28.15 30.48
CA ARG A 31 -42.27 -27.39 31.39
C ARG A 31 -41.63 -27.21 32.77
N GLN A 32 -41.01 -28.25 33.32
CA GLN A 32 -40.31 -28.19 34.59
C GLN A 32 -39.13 -27.19 34.56
N ARG A 33 -38.32 -27.24 33.50
CA ARG A 33 -37.18 -26.32 33.30
C ARG A 33 -37.62 -24.87 33.09
N LEU A 34 -38.76 -24.65 32.43
CA LEU A 34 -39.37 -23.33 32.29
C LEU A 34 -39.90 -22.77 33.63
N ALA A 35 -40.42 -23.64 34.51
CA ALA A 35 -40.90 -23.26 35.83
C ALA A 35 -39.76 -22.95 36.83
N THR A 36 -38.59 -23.58 36.66
CA THR A 36 -37.45 -23.47 37.59
C THR A 36 -36.16 -23.05 36.87
N PRO A 37 -36.05 -21.77 36.43
CA PRO A 37 -34.85 -21.29 35.77
C PRO A 37 -33.65 -21.27 36.72
N VAL A 38 -32.50 -21.76 36.24
CA VAL A 38 -31.26 -21.87 37.02
C VAL A 38 -30.50 -20.54 36.95
N GLN A 39 -29.95 -20.06 38.07
CA GLN A 39 -29.11 -18.87 38.07
C GLN A 39 -27.71 -19.20 37.52
N ARG A 40 -27.31 -18.52 36.44
CA ARG A 40 -25.98 -18.63 35.81
C ARG A 40 -25.45 -17.25 35.47
N GLU A 41 -24.21 -16.98 35.86
CA GLU A 41 -23.56 -15.67 35.64
C GLU A 41 -24.43 -14.49 36.14
N GLY A 42 -25.16 -14.69 37.24
CA GLY A 42 -26.04 -13.67 37.84
C GLY A 42 -27.35 -13.41 37.07
N ARG A 43 -27.76 -14.31 36.15
CA ARG A 43 -29.03 -14.24 35.43
C ARG A 43 -29.77 -15.57 35.42
N PRO A 44 -31.12 -15.58 35.41
CA PRO A 44 -31.88 -16.80 35.22
C PRO A 44 -31.63 -17.37 33.81
N ALA A 45 -31.52 -18.69 33.68
CA ALA A 45 -31.31 -19.40 32.42
C ALA A 45 -32.21 -20.65 32.35
N ILE A 46 -32.82 -20.86 31.19
CA ILE A 46 -33.51 -22.09 30.84
C ILE A 46 -32.44 -23.08 30.40
N ASP A 47 -32.10 -24.00 31.30
CA ASP A 47 -31.03 -24.98 31.12
C ASP A 47 -31.52 -26.21 30.34
N LEU A 48 -31.15 -26.29 29.07
CA LEU A 48 -31.41 -27.41 28.16
C LEU A 48 -30.11 -28.10 27.71
N ARG A 49 -29.05 -27.99 28.52
CA ARG A 49 -27.75 -28.56 28.18
C ARG A 49 -27.76 -30.09 28.19
N TYR A 50 -26.92 -30.68 27.35
CA TYR A 50 -26.73 -32.13 27.25
C TYR A 50 -28.00 -32.93 26.87
N TYR A 51 -29.05 -32.28 26.35
CA TYR A 51 -30.26 -32.96 25.88
C TYR A 51 -30.30 -33.10 24.35
N THR A 52 -30.99 -34.14 23.89
CA THR A 52 -31.42 -34.25 22.49
C THR A 52 -32.78 -33.58 22.34
N ILE A 53 -32.86 -32.52 21.53
CA ILE A 53 -34.08 -31.77 21.24
C ILE A 53 -34.56 -32.17 19.85
N ASP A 54 -35.64 -32.95 19.78
CA ASP A 54 -36.20 -33.40 18.50
C ASP A 54 -37.27 -32.43 17.96
N LEU A 55 -36.86 -31.60 17.00
CA LEU A 55 -37.67 -30.61 16.28
C LEU A 55 -38.01 -31.06 14.85
N ARG A 56 -37.90 -32.35 14.54
CA ARG A 56 -38.33 -32.86 13.23
C ARG A 56 -39.86 -32.67 13.06
N PRO A 57 -40.36 -32.55 11.81
CA PRO A 57 -41.79 -32.30 11.55
C PRO A 57 -42.72 -33.32 12.22
N ASP A 58 -42.28 -34.57 12.34
CA ASP A 58 -43.08 -35.68 12.89
C ASP A 58 -43.02 -35.76 14.43
N SER A 59 -42.22 -34.92 15.09
CA SER A 59 -42.06 -34.95 16.55
C SER A 59 -43.19 -34.20 17.26
N PRO A 60 -43.80 -34.78 18.31
CA PRO A 60 -44.84 -34.11 19.10
C PRO A 60 -44.29 -32.91 19.91
N LEU A 61 -42.96 -32.80 20.04
CA LEU A 61 -42.30 -31.72 20.75
C LEU A 61 -42.30 -30.42 19.94
N THR A 62 -42.22 -30.47 18.61
CA THR A 62 -41.86 -29.32 17.74
C THR A 62 -42.74 -28.10 17.96
N ASP A 63 -44.05 -28.20 17.79
CA ASP A 63 -44.95 -27.04 17.95
C ASP A 63 -45.13 -26.61 19.42
N SER A 64 -45.01 -27.57 20.34
CA SER A 64 -45.10 -27.30 21.77
C SER A 64 -43.85 -26.59 22.29
N PHE A 65 -42.68 -26.92 21.73
CA PHE A 65 -41.38 -26.30 22.03
C PHE A 65 -41.41 -24.81 21.74
N TYR A 66 -41.79 -24.42 20.51
CA TYR A 66 -41.86 -23.02 20.11
C TYR A 66 -42.90 -22.23 20.91
N ARG A 67 -44.09 -22.81 21.16
CA ARG A 67 -45.14 -22.13 21.97
C ARG A 67 -44.72 -21.93 23.42
N LEU A 68 -44.13 -22.94 24.06
CA LEU A 68 -43.73 -22.85 25.46
C LEU A 68 -42.54 -21.90 25.64
N LEU A 69 -41.52 -22.01 24.79
CA LEU A 69 -40.34 -21.15 24.88
C LEU A 69 -40.66 -19.70 24.53
N SER A 70 -41.45 -19.43 23.48
CA SER A 70 -41.86 -18.05 23.18
C SER A 70 -42.56 -17.40 24.37
N SER A 71 -43.47 -18.11 25.06
CA SER A 71 -44.15 -17.60 26.26
C SER A 71 -43.20 -17.33 27.44
N GLY A 72 -42.16 -18.16 27.61
CA GLY A 72 -41.17 -18.03 28.69
C GLY A 72 -40.13 -16.93 28.44
N LEU A 73 -39.70 -16.78 27.20
CA LEU A 73 -38.66 -15.82 26.77
C LEU A 73 -39.21 -14.38 26.62
N GLN A 74 -40.53 -14.20 26.62
CA GLN A 74 -41.19 -12.89 26.44
C GLN A 74 -41.46 -12.11 27.75
N ARG A 75 -41.20 -12.68 28.94
CA ARG A 75 -41.50 -12.03 30.23
C ARG A 75 -40.51 -10.89 30.56
N PRO A 76 -40.99 -9.65 30.86
CA PRO A 76 -40.15 -8.44 30.85
C PRO A 76 -39.20 -8.24 32.05
N ALA A 77 -39.42 -8.88 33.20
CA ALA A 77 -38.68 -8.54 34.42
C ALA A 77 -37.25 -9.11 34.47
N THR A 78 -37.00 -10.27 33.86
CA THR A 78 -35.69 -10.92 33.71
C THR A 78 -35.79 -11.99 32.62
N THR A 79 -35.60 -11.63 31.34
CA THR A 79 -35.66 -12.64 30.25
C THR A 79 -34.57 -13.69 30.48
N PRO A 80 -34.94 -14.95 30.77
CA PRO A 80 -33.94 -15.96 31.06
C PRO A 80 -33.14 -16.29 29.80
N ALA A 81 -31.84 -16.54 29.96
CA ALA A 81 -31.00 -17.01 28.85
C ALA A 81 -31.45 -18.40 28.38
N LEU A 82 -31.45 -18.63 27.07
CA LEU A 82 -31.69 -19.96 26.51
C LEU A 82 -30.34 -20.67 26.38
N ASP A 83 -30.08 -21.66 27.25
CA ASP A 83 -28.82 -22.41 27.29
C ASP A 83 -28.99 -23.80 26.67
N LEU A 84 -28.56 -23.93 25.42
CA LEU A 84 -28.51 -25.14 24.60
C LEU A 84 -27.10 -25.77 24.59
N SER A 85 -26.19 -25.36 25.48
CA SER A 85 -24.79 -25.81 25.42
C SER A 85 -24.70 -27.35 25.48
N TYR A 86 -23.85 -27.95 24.66
CA TYR A 86 -23.69 -29.41 24.55
C TYR A 86 -24.96 -30.17 24.16
N ALA A 87 -26.01 -29.49 23.68
CA ALA A 87 -27.22 -30.14 23.21
C ALA A 87 -27.08 -30.65 21.77
N VAL A 88 -27.94 -31.60 21.39
CA VAL A 88 -28.13 -32.04 20.01
C VAL A 88 -29.53 -31.65 19.56
N VAL A 89 -29.62 -30.66 18.67
CA VAL A 89 -30.88 -30.19 18.10
C VAL A 89 -31.10 -30.90 16.77
N GLN A 90 -32.12 -31.75 16.73
CA GLN A 90 -32.51 -32.50 15.55
C GLN A 90 -33.62 -31.79 14.80
N GLY A 91 -33.47 -31.61 13.48
CA GLY A 91 -34.42 -30.82 12.68
C GLY A 91 -34.13 -29.32 12.70
N ASP A 92 -35.00 -28.55 12.05
CA ASP A 92 -34.77 -27.12 11.82
C ASP A 92 -35.09 -26.29 13.07
N LEU A 93 -34.17 -25.40 13.43
CA LEU A 93 -34.34 -24.46 14.53
C LEU A 93 -34.70 -23.08 13.98
N ASP A 94 -35.96 -22.70 14.13
CA ASP A 94 -36.48 -21.40 13.71
C ASP A 94 -36.52 -20.41 14.89
N LEU A 95 -35.51 -19.55 14.95
CA LEU A 95 -35.39 -18.49 15.95
C LEU A 95 -36.44 -17.39 15.75
N GLN A 96 -37.03 -17.25 14.56
CA GLN A 96 -38.11 -16.28 14.30
C GLN A 96 -39.37 -16.68 15.07
N ARG A 97 -39.70 -17.98 15.14
CA ARG A 97 -40.84 -18.51 15.91
C ARG A 97 -40.70 -18.30 17.42
N LEU A 98 -39.47 -18.13 17.90
CA LEU A 98 -39.18 -17.80 19.30
C LEU A 98 -39.24 -16.29 19.59
N GLY A 99 -39.17 -15.46 18.55
CA GLY A 99 -39.22 -14.00 18.64
C GLY A 99 -40.64 -13.44 18.69
N GLN A 100 -40.77 -12.22 19.24
CA GLN A 100 -42.01 -11.44 19.19
C GLN A 100 -42.09 -10.68 17.87
N ARG A 101 -43.23 -10.71 17.18
CA ARG A 101 -43.46 -9.90 15.98
C ARG A 101 -43.80 -8.47 16.38
N GLU A 102 -42.99 -7.51 15.92
CA GLU A 102 -43.21 -6.09 16.17
C GLU A 102 -43.22 -5.31 14.84
N PRO A 103 -44.09 -4.31 14.67
CA PRO A 103 -44.06 -3.45 13.49
C PRO A 103 -42.79 -2.58 13.52
N LEU A 104 -42.09 -2.45 12.37
CA LEU A 104 -40.86 -1.67 12.26
C LEU A 104 -41.00 -0.20 12.72
N TYR A 105 -42.21 0.37 12.63
CA TYR A 105 -42.55 1.74 13.02
C TYR A 105 -43.07 1.89 14.46
N GLY A 106 -43.14 0.83 15.26
CA GLY A 106 -43.60 0.92 16.65
C GLY A 106 -42.64 1.71 17.54
N ASP A 107 -43.15 2.54 18.45
CA ASP A 107 -42.34 3.31 19.41
C ASP A 107 -41.70 2.43 20.49
N ASN A 108 -42.28 1.24 20.73
CA ASN A 108 -41.84 0.29 21.76
C ASN A 108 -40.46 -0.33 21.51
N LEU A 109 -39.96 -0.33 20.27
CA LEU A 109 -38.66 -0.90 19.91
C LEU A 109 -37.50 0.01 20.32
N SER A 110 -37.65 1.33 20.16
CA SER A 110 -36.59 2.31 20.42
C SER A 110 -35.94 2.18 21.80
N PRO A 111 -36.67 2.11 22.93
CA PRO A 111 -36.06 2.08 24.26
C PRO A 111 -35.26 0.79 24.57
N LEU A 112 -35.48 -0.30 23.84
CA LEU A 112 -34.79 -1.58 24.05
C LEU A 112 -33.47 -1.70 23.29
N LEU A 113 -33.21 -0.78 22.35
CA LEU A 113 -32.05 -0.77 21.49
C LEU A 113 -30.91 0.04 22.10
N SER A 114 -29.67 -0.34 21.78
CA SER A 114 -28.51 0.52 22.02
C SER A 114 -28.65 1.84 21.26
N ASP A 115 -27.93 2.89 21.65
CA ASP A 115 -27.96 4.19 20.95
C ASP A 115 -27.63 4.04 19.46
N ALA A 116 -26.66 3.17 19.14
CA ALA A 116 -26.32 2.82 17.76
C ALA A 116 -27.47 2.09 17.04
N GLY A 117 -28.15 1.18 17.73
CA GLY A 117 -29.35 0.49 17.25
C GLY A 117 -30.51 1.44 16.97
N GLN A 118 -30.76 2.40 17.85
CA GLN A 118 -31.78 3.43 17.66
C GLN A 118 -31.45 4.32 16.47
N ALA A 119 -30.20 4.77 16.35
CA ALA A 119 -29.75 5.58 15.22
C ALA A 119 -29.91 4.81 13.89
N GLN A 120 -29.60 3.52 13.87
CA GLN A 120 -29.85 2.69 12.70
C GLN A 120 -31.33 2.57 12.37
N LEU A 121 -32.18 2.26 13.35
CA LEU A 121 -33.62 2.13 13.13
C LEU A 121 -34.22 3.42 12.57
N ARG A 122 -33.77 4.59 13.09
CA ARG A 122 -34.16 5.91 12.54
C ARG A 122 -33.73 6.08 11.09
N ARG A 123 -32.50 5.68 10.71
CA ARG A 123 -32.03 5.74 9.32
C ARG A 123 -32.84 4.83 8.40
N ASP A 124 -33.12 3.60 8.84
CA ASP A 124 -33.91 2.63 8.06
C ASP A 124 -35.33 3.17 7.83
N ARG A 125 -35.98 3.73 8.88
CA ARG A 125 -37.29 4.41 8.79
C ARG A 125 -37.27 5.58 7.80
N GLN A 126 -36.26 6.45 7.88
CA GLN A 126 -36.13 7.60 6.96
C GLN A 126 -35.95 7.16 5.50
N ARG A 127 -35.10 6.15 5.26
CA ARG A 127 -34.84 5.63 3.92
C ARG A 127 -36.10 5.01 3.31
N LEU A 128 -36.87 4.25 4.09
CA LEU A 128 -38.13 3.67 3.63
C LEU A 128 -39.18 4.74 3.34
N LEU A 129 -39.29 5.79 4.16
CA LEU A 129 -40.17 6.93 3.90
C LEU A 129 -39.80 7.69 2.61
N GLN A 130 -38.51 7.83 2.32
CA GLN A 130 -38.06 8.43 1.06
C GLN A 130 -38.40 7.54 -0.13
N LEU A 131 -38.16 6.23 -0.03
CA LEU A 131 -38.51 5.26 -1.07
C LEU A 131 -40.02 5.21 -1.32
N SER A 132 -40.84 5.27 -0.28
CA SER A 132 -42.30 5.28 -0.43
C SER A 132 -42.80 6.57 -1.07
N ARG A 133 -42.19 7.73 -0.78
CA ARG A 133 -42.49 9.00 -1.47
C ARG A 133 -42.11 8.93 -2.95
N LEU A 134 -40.96 8.35 -3.27
CA LEU A 134 -40.52 8.15 -4.65
C LEU A 134 -41.44 7.17 -5.40
N SER A 135 -41.87 6.07 -4.77
CA SER A 135 -42.80 5.12 -5.40
C SER A 135 -44.19 5.72 -5.62
N GLN A 136 -44.69 6.52 -4.65
CA GLN A 136 -45.95 7.26 -4.80
C GLN A 136 -45.89 8.26 -5.96
N SER A 137 -44.74 8.93 -6.16
CA SER A 137 -44.55 9.83 -7.31
C SER A 137 -44.54 9.11 -8.67
N LEU A 138 -44.29 7.79 -8.67
CA LEU A 138 -44.25 6.95 -9.87
C LEU A 138 -45.59 6.21 -10.14
N LEU A 139 -46.67 6.53 -9.42
CA LEU A 139 -48.01 5.89 -9.55
C LEU A 139 -48.02 4.36 -9.42
N ILE A 140 -46.96 3.77 -8.87
CA ILE A 140 -46.94 2.36 -8.49
C ILE A 140 -47.79 2.26 -7.24
N GLN A 141 -48.97 1.61 -7.32
CA GLN A 141 -49.86 1.39 -6.18
C GLN A 141 -49.06 0.79 -5.02
N GLY A 142 -48.79 1.63 -4.01
CA GLY A 142 -48.01 1.26 -2.85
C GLY A 142 -48.79 0.29 -1.99
N GLN A 143 -48.47 -0.99 -2.05
CA GLN A 143 -48.71 -1.87 -0.92
C GLN A 143 -47.92 -1.27 0.25
N GLY A 144 -48.62 -0.67 1.20
CA GLY A 144 -48.02 -0.23 2.46
C GLY A 144 -47.32 -1.43 3.08
N SER A 145 -45.99 -1.46 3.00
CA SER A 145 -45.22 -2.60 3.46
C SER A 145 -45.34 -2.63 4.98
N ASN A 146 -46.25 -3.45 5.49
CA ASN A 146 -46.40 -3.75 6.90
C ASN A 146 -45.23 -4.67 7.30
N GLN A 147 -44.00 -4.17 7.16
CA GLN A 147 -42.77 -4.90 7.46
C GLN A 147 -42.73 -5.14 8.97
N GLN A 148 -42.99 -6.39 9.32
CA GLN A 148 -42.86 -6.90 10.68
C GLN A 148 -41.42 -7.36 10.87
N ILE A 149 -40.84 -7.02 12.01
CA ILE A 149 -39.54 -7.52 12.44
C ILE A 149 -39.72 -8.51 13.58
N TYR A 150 -38.84 -9.51 13.64
CA TYR A 150 -38.81 -10.47 14.74
C TYR A 150 -37.88 -9.98 15.83
N LEU A 151 -38.35 -9.91 17.08
CA LEU A 151 -37.56 -9.46 18.22
C LEU A 151 -37.21 -10.65 19.13
N PHE A 152 -35.93 -10.98 19.21
CA PHE A 152 -35.42 -12.02 20.11
C PHE A 152 -34.72 -11.37 21.32
N LYS A 153 -35.42 -11.37 22.46
CA LYS A 153 -34.99 -10.65 23.69
C LYS A 153 -33.95 -11.41 24.51
N ALA A 154 -34.00 -12.73 24.51
CA ALA A 154 -33.17 -13.56 25.38
C ALA A 154 -31.72 -13.68 24.85
N PRO A 155 -30.72 -13.83 25.72
CA PRO A 155 -29.42 -14.36 25.32
C PRO A 155 -29.55 -15.81 24.84
N LEU A 156 -28.86 -16.15 23.75
CA LEU A 156 -28.78 -17.51 23.21
C LEU A 156 -27.38 -18.05 23.48
N VAL A 157 -27.28 -19.15 24.23
CA VAL A 157 -26.03 -19.85 24.51
C VAL A 157 -26.13 -21.25 23.91
N ALA A 158 -25.25 -21.57 22.97
CA ALA A 158 -25.20 -22.81 22.21
C ALA A 158 -23.75 -23.29 22.09
N VAL A 159 -23.03 -23.30 23.21
CA VAL A 159 -21.61 -23.69 23.24
C VAL A 159 -21.50 -25.19 23.01
N GLN A 160 -20.72 -25.61 22.02
CA GLN A 160 -20.52 -27.01 21.61
C GLN A 160 -21.83 -27.74 21.29
N THR A 161 -22.86 -27.00 20.84
CA THR A 161 -24.15 -27.53 20.42
C THR A 161 -24.06 -28.08 18.99
N ARG A 162 -24.71 -29.21 18.72
CA ARG A 162 -24.83 -29.77 17.38
C ARG A 162 -26.23 -29.52 16.82
N PHE A 163 -26.32 -28.79 15.72
CA PHE A 163 -27.54 -28.58 14.96
C PHE A 163 -27.54 -29.48 13.73
N THR A 164 -28.43 -30.47 13.67
CA THR A 164 -28.50 -31.40 12.52
C THR A 164 -29.36 -30.85 11.39
N GLY A 165 -30.32 -29.96 11.68
CA GLY A 165 -31.11 -29.22 10.68
C GLY A 165 -30.60 -27.79 10.48
N GLN A 166 -31.35 -27.01 9.72
CA GLN A 166 -30.99 -25.63 9.41
C GLN A 166 -31.35 -24.70 10.57
N VAL A 167 -30.46 -23.77 10.90
CA VAL A 167 -30.74 -22.72 11.89
C VAL A 167 -31.21 -21.46 11.16
N LEU A 168 -32.48 -21.10 11.35
CA LEU A 168 -33.13 -19.96 10.72
C LEU A 168 -33.28 -18.81 11.72
N GLY A 169 -32.73 -17.65 11.39
CA GLY A 169 -32.80 -16.43 12.19
C GLY A 169 -32.78 -15.18 11.33
N GLY A 170 -33.28 -15.28 10.09
CA GLY A 170 -33.36 -14.15 9.15
C GLY A 170 -34.27 -13.04 9.69
N ASP A 171 -34.00 -11.80 9.30
CA ASP A 171 -34.79 -10.60 9.66
C ASP A 171 -35.11 -10.46 11.17
N THR A 172 -34.26 -11.06 12.01
CA THR A 172 -34.43 -11.12 13.47
C THR A 172 -33.50 -10.12 14.15
N PHE A 173 -34.05 -9.40 15.12
CA PHE A 173 -33.35 -8.47 15.98
C PHE A 173 -32.99 -9.15 17.30
N PHE A 174 -31.72 -9.54 17.43
CA PHE A 174 -31.19 -10.16 18.64
C PHE A 174 -30.76 -9.06 19.62
N LEU A 175 -31.50 -8.92 20.72
CA LEU A 175 -31.15 -8.00 21.81
C LEU A 175 -30.17 -8.62 22.82
N GLY A 176 -30.21 -9.95 22.96
CA GLY A 176 -29.30 -10.72 23.78
C GLY A 176 -27.97 -11.03 23.07
N ARG A 177 -27.00 -11.53 23.83
CA ARG A 177 -25.75 -12.10 23.27
C ARG A 177 -26.06 -13.43 22.58
N VAL A 178 -25.33 -13.74 21.52
CA VAL A 178 -25.38 -15.05 20.85
C VAL A 178 -24.01 -15.70 20.98
N LEU A 179 -23.93 -16.77 21.76
CA LEU A 179 -22.69 -17.48 22.09
C LEU A 179 -22.78 -18.92 21.58
N ALA A 180 -22.18 -19.22 20.44
CA ALA A 180 -22.18 -20.53 19.79
C ALA A 180 -20.75 -21.03 19.57
N ASN A 181 -19.91 -20.91 20.61
CA ASN A 181 -18.52 -21.35 20.61
C ASN A 181 -18.42 -22.85 20.37
N GLY A 182 -17.66 -23.28 19.36
CA GLY A 182 -17.51 -24.71 19.05
C GLY A 182 -18.79 -25.40 18.55
N ALA A 183 -19.83 -24.65 18.19
CA ALA A 183 -21.07 -25.22 17.68
C ALA A 183 -20.88 -25.83 16.28
N VAL A 184 -21.62 -26.90 15.99
CA VAL A 184 -21.60 -27.59 14.70
C VAL A 184 -22.93 -27.36 13.99
N PHE A 185 -22.88 -26.76 12.80
CA PHE A 185 -24.04 -26.51 11.94
C PHE A 185 -23.99 -27.43 10.73
N GLU A 186 -24.77 -28.53 10.76
CA GLU A 186 -24.73 -29.53 9.69
C GLU A 186 -25.43 -29.05 8.41
N GLN A 187 -26.58 -28.38 8.51
CA GLN A 187 -27.33 -27.83 7.36
C GLN A 187 -27.18 -26.30 7.21
N GLY A 188 -26.21 -25.70 7.91
CA GLY A 188 -25.86 -24.30 7.79
C GLY A 188 -26.69 -23.33 8.65
N LEU A 189 -26.33 -22.05 8.56
CA LEU A 189 -26.90 -20.96 9.35
C LEU A 189 -27.46 -19.87 8.43
N SER A 190 -28.74 -19.55 8.55
CA SER A 190 -29.40 -18.48 7.79
C SER A 190 -29.81 -17.33 8.70
N VAL A 191 -29.06 -16.24 8.63
CA VAL A 191 -29.24 -15.01 9.42
C VAL A 191 -29.23 -13.77 8.51
N GLY A 192 -29.76 -13.91 7.29
CA GLY A 192 -29.91 -12.80 6.35
C GLY A 192 -30.79 -11.69 6.93
N GLY A 193 -30.35 -10.42 6.86
CA GLY A 193 -31.07 -9.29 7.43
C GLY A 193 -31.12 -9.24 8.97
N ALA A 194 -30.49 -10.20 9.66
CA ALA A 194 -30.46 -10.23 11.11
C ALA A 194 -29.66 -9.06 11.70
N ARG A 195 -30.06 -8.58 12.86
CA ARG A 195 -29.44 -7.44 13.56
C ARG A 195 -29.04 -7.88 14.97
N PHE A 196 -27.76 -7.82 15.28
CA PHE A 196 -27.20 -8.25 16.57
C PHE A 196 -26.80 -7.03 17.39
N ASN A 197 -27.57 -6.73 18.44
CA ASN A 197 -27.36 -5.58 19.33
C ASN A 197 -26.20 -5.79 20.31
N ARG A 198 -25.82 -7.04 20.55
CA ARG A 198 -24.78 -7.45 21.48
C ARG A 198 -23.75 -8.32 20.77
N ALA A 199 -22.62 -8.54 21.44
CA ALA A 199 -21.52 -9.32 20.91
C ALA A 199 -21.98 -10.74 20.49
N VAL A 200 -21.42 -11.20 19.38
CA VAL A 200 -21.69 -12.51 18.79
C VAL A 200 -20.41 -13.32 18.77
N ASN A 201 -20.48 -14.57 19.21
CA ASN A 201 -19.33 -15.43 19.34
C ASN A 201 -19.58 -16.80 18.70
N PHE A 202 -18.94 -17.04 17.56
CA PHE A 202 -18.88 -18.30 16.83
C PHE A 202 -17.46 -18.88 16.80
N SER A 203 -16.61 -18.53 17.78
CA SER A 203 -15.23 -19.03 17.81
C SER A 203 -15.21 -20.56 17.84
N GLY A 204 -14.43 -21.17 16.94
CA GLY A 204 -14.33 -22.64 16.81
C GLY A 204 -15.56 -23.33 16.20
N ALA A 205 -16.56 -22.61 15.69
CA ALA A 205 -17.74 -23.22 15.08
C ALA A 205 -17.42 -23.93 13.75
N ASP A 206 -18.10 -25.04 13.45
CA ASP A 206 -17.99 -25.79 12.20
C ASP A 206 -19.26 -25.63 11.36
N PHE A 207 -19.17 -24.91 10.23
CA PHE A 207 -20.26 -24.68 9.29
C PHE A 207 -20.12 -25.60 8.08
N ARG A 208 -20.93 -26.68 8.03
CA ARG A 208 -20.82 -27.71 6.99
C ARG A 208 -21.49 -27.34 5.66
N GLN A 209 -22.66 -26.71 5.71
CA GLN A 209 -23.47 -26.34 4.53
C GLN A 209 -23.57 -24.81 4.31
N GLY A 210 -22.62 -24.05 4.89
CA GLY A 210 -22.47 -22.61 4.62
C GLY A 210 -23.20 -21.68 5.60
N VAL A 211 -22.96 -20.37 5.44
CA VAL A 211 -23.58 -19.29 6.24
C VAL A 211 -24.18 -18.24 5.33
N GLN A 212 -25.46 -17.92 5.54
CA GLN A 212 -26.21 -16.91 4.80
C GLN A 212 -26.47 -15.71 5.71
N ALA A 213 -25.61 -14.70 5.68
CA ALA A 213 -25.66 -13.51 6.52
C ALA A 213 -25.78 -12.21 5.69
N LYS A 214 -26.41 -12.30 4.51
CA LYS A 214 -26.60 -11.17 3.59
C LYS A 214 -27.35 -10.02 4.29
N GLY A 215 -26.79 -8.81 4.23
CA GLY A 215 -27.41 -7.61 4.81
C GLY A 215 -27.55 -7.63 6.34
N SER A 216 -26.83 -8.53 7.03
CA SER A 216 -26.83 -8.58 8.50
C SER A 216 -26.06 -7.40 9.11
N LEU A 217 -26.40 -7.03 10.34
CA LEU A 217 -25.79 -5.90 11.04
C LEU A 217 -25.32 -6.32 12.43
N PHE A 218 -24.05 -6.06 12.72
CA PHE A 218 -23.41 -6.34 14.01
C PHE A 218 -22.99 -5.03 14.66
N PHE A 219 -23.63 -4.67 15.78
CA PHE A 219 -23.34 -3.42 16.51
C PHE A 219 -22.11 -3.53 17.41
N GLU A 220 -21.91 -4.71 17.98
CA GLU A 220 -20.85 -5.06 18.91
C GLU A 220 -19.89 -6.10 18.28
N PRO A 221 -18.75 -6.42 18.91
CA PRO A 221 -17.75 -7.30 18.31
C PRO A 221 -18.30 -8.67 17.88
N ALA A 222 -17.90 -9.12 16.69
CA ALA A 222 -18.27 -10.41 16.13
C ALA A 222 -17.02 -11.30 16.01
N ARG A 223 -17.07 -12.50 16.61
CA ARG A 223 -15.95 -13.44 16.65
C ARG A 223 -16.27 -14.72 15.88
N PHE A 224 -15.37 -15.09 14.98
CA PHE A 224 -15.34 -16.30 14.15
C PHE A 224 -13.93 -16.90 14.16
N ASP A 225 -13.11 -16.62 15.17
CA ASP A 225 -11.75 -17.14 15.23
C ASP A 225 -11.74 -18.66 15.38
N GLN A 226 -10.81 -19.33 14.70
CA GLN A 226 -10.71 -20.79 14.64
C GLN A 226 -11.95 -21.51 14.06
N SER A 227 -12.89 -20.81 13.42
CA SER A 227 -14.06 -21.45 12.80
C SER A 227 -13.70 -22.15 11.47
N GLN A 228 -14.51 -23.11 11.07
CA GLN A 228 -14.37 -23.83 9.81
C GLN A 228 -15.57 -23.56 8.91
N PHE A 229 -15.33 -23.07 7.69
CA PHE A 229 -16.35 -22.87 6.65
C PHE A 229 -16.12 -23.91 5.55
N ARG A 230 -16.81 -25.06 5.65
CA ARG A 230 -16.58 -26.19 4.73
C ARG A 230 -17.26 -26.01 3.36
N SER A 231 -18.32 -25.22 3.33
CA SER A 231 -19.06 -24.82 2.13
C SER A 231 -19.13 -23.29 2.04
N GLY A 232 -19.61 -22.77 0.93
CA GLY A 232 -19.63 -21.33 0.65
C GLY A 232 -20.44 -20.54 1.69
N ALA A 233 -19.95 -19.34 2.04
CA ALA A 233 -20.63 -18.43 2.96
C ALA A 233 -20.72 -17.02 2.38
N THR A 234 -21.81 -16.31 2.69
CA THR A 234 -22.04 -14.95 2.20
C THR A 234 -22.42 -14.02 3.32
N PHE A 235 -21.69 -12.91 3.40
CA PHE A 235 -21.95 -11.75 4.23
C PHE A 235 -22.24 -10.54 3.35
N GLN A 236 -22.68 -10.75 2.10
CA GLN A 236 -22.84 -9.67 1.14
C GLN A 236 -23.72 -8.53 1.69
N GLY A 237 -23.20 -7.31 1.65
CA GLY A 237 -23.90 -6.12 2.15
C GLY A 237 -24.09 -6.06 3.66
N ALA A 238 -23.43 -6.93 4.43
CA ALA A 238 -23.43 -6.86 5.89
C ALA A 238 -22.69 -5.61 6.38
N GLU A 239 -22.92 -5.26 7.64
CA GLU A 239 -22.24 -4.14 8.30
C GLU A 239 -21.74 -4.55 9.69
N PHE A 240 -20.45 -4.31 9.93
CA PHE A 240 -19.79 -4.52 11.22
C PHE A 240 -19.41 -3.16 11.82
N LYS A 241 -20.10 -2.76 12.89
CA LYS A 241 -19.87 -1.46 13.55
C LYS A 241 -18.66 -1.48 14.49
N ALA A 242 -18.33 -2.65 15.03
CA ALA A 242 -17.22 -2.89 15.93
C ALA A 242 -16.20 -3.86 15.30
N ASP A 243 -15.18 -4.24 16.06
CA ASP A 243 -14.10 -5.09 15.59
C ASP A 243 -14.60 -6.53 15.30
N THR A 244 -14.09 -7.10 14.21
CA THR A 244 -14.45 -8.45 13.76
C THR A 244 -13.20 -9.32 13.65
N ASN A 245 -13.28 -10.53 14.20
CA ASN A 245 -12.14 -11.45 14.25
C ASN A 245 -12.47 -12.78 13.58
N PHE A 246 -11.76 -13.10 12.49
CA PHE A 246 -11.76 -14.37 11.76
C PHE A 246 -10.40 -15.09 11.88
N SER A 247 -9.55 -14.68 12.81
CA SER A 247 -8.18 -15.20 12.91
C SER A 247 -8.15 -16.72 13.06
N ARG A 248 -7.20 -17.38 12.39
CA ARG A 248 -7.06 -18.85 12.36
C ARG A 248 -8.27 -19.62 11.82
N ALA A 249 -9.21 -18.97 11.13
CA ALA A 249 -10.30 -19.67 10.46
C ALA A 249 -9.81 -20.44 9.22
N VAL A 250 -10.47 -21.56 8.91
CA VAL A 250 -10.21 -22.36 7.71
C VAL A 250 -11.41 -22.25 6.78
N LEU A 251 -11.16 -21.84 5.55
CA LEU A 251 -12.17 -21.46 4.58
C LEU A 251 -12.02 -22.34 3.34
N VAL A 252 -12.84 -23.39 3.29
CA VAL A 252 -12.84 -24.39 2.22
C VAL A 252 -13.75 -23.98 1.07
N GLY A 253 -14.91 -23.39 1.37
CA GLY A 253 -15.82 -22.83 0.37
C GLY A 253 -15.59 -21.33 0.11
N ASP A 254 -16.13 -20.83 -1.00
CA ASP A 254 -16.04 -19.41 -1.35
C ASP A 254 -16.68 -18.52 -0.27
N LEU A 255 -15.99 -17.43 0.08
CA LEU A 255 -16.52 -16.47 1.05
C LEU A 255 -16.74 -15.10 0.42
N ASN A 256 -18.00 -14.67 0.45
CA ASN A 256 -18.45 -13.45 -0.18
C ASN A 256 -18.72 -12.34 0.85
N PHE A 257 -17.76 -11.44 0.99
CA PHE A 257 -17.85 -10.18 1.74
C PHE A 257 -18.09 -8.97 0.83
N SER A 258 -18.70 -9.15 -0.34
CA SER A 258 -18.93 -8.03 -1.26
C SER A 258 -19.87 -6.98 -0.65
N ARG A 259 -19.54 -5.69 -0.84
CA ARG A 259 -20.31 -4.53 -0.36
C ARG A 259 -20.44 -4.45 1.16
N VAL A 260 -19.54 -5.09 1.91
CA VAL A 260 -19.55 -5.03 3.37
C VAL A 260 -18.98 -3.70 3.87
N GLN A 261 -19.57 -3.18 4.94
CA GLN A 261 -19.08 -1.99 5.65
C GLN A 261 -18.41 -2.42 6.96
N TRP A 262 -17.09 -2.22 7.05
CA TRP A 262 -16.28 -2.52 8.22
C TRP A 262 -15.91 -1.21 8.92
N GLN A 263 -16.61 -0.87 10.01
CA GLN A 263 -16.32 0.34 10.79
C GLN A 263 -15.27 0.09 11.88
N GLY A 264 -15.17 -1.16 12.36
CA GLY A 264 -14.11 -1.63 13.24
C GLY A 264 -12.92 -2.25 12.50
N VAL A 265 -11.95 -2.74 13.26
CA VAL A 265 -10.81 -3.50 12.74
C VAL A 265 -11.29 -4.87 12.25
N ALA A 266 -10.82 -5.29 11.07
CA ALA A 266 -11.11 -6.61 10.52
C ALA A 266 -9.83 -7.48 10.57
N ASP A 267 -9.86 -8.53 11.38
CA ASP A 267 -8.71 -9.42 11.60
C ASP A 267 -8.92 -10.80 10.95
N PHE A 268 -8.14 -11.09 9.91
CA PHE A 268 -8.05 -12.36 9.21
C PHE A 268 -6.61 -12.94 9.34
N ALA A 269 -5.92 -12.68 10.45
CA ALA A 269 -4.58 -13.23 10.66
C ALA A 269 -4.60 -14.77 10.71
N ARG A 270 -3.62 -15.42 10.08
CA ARG A 270 -3.45 -16.89 10.06
C ARG A 270 -4.63 -17.67 9.48
N THR A 271 -5.47 -17.05 8.66
CA THR A 271 -6.54 -17.75 7.95
C THR A 271 -5.99 -18.58 6.80
N VAL A 272 -6.62 -19.71 6.51
CA VAL A 272 -6.30 -20.56 5.34
C VAL A 272 -7.49 -20.54 4.38
N TRP A 273 -7.27 -20.04 3.17
CA TRP A 273 -8.27 -19.92 2.11
C TRP A 273 -7.97 -20.93 1.01
N GLN A 274 -8.78 -21.99 0.93
CA GLN A 274 -8.70 -22.99 -0.14
C GLN A 274 -9.59 -22.63 -1.33
N SER A 275 -10.54 -21.70 -1.12
CA SER A 275 -11.46 -21.15 -2.12
C SER A 275 -11.43 -19.62 -2.11
N SER A 276 -12.14 -18.99 -3.04
CA SER A 276 -11.97 -17.57 -3.36
C SER A 276 -12.50 -16.67 -2.23
N ALA A 277 -11.77 -15.57 -1.99
CA ALA A 277 -12.11 -14.55 -1.00
C ALA A 277 -12.58 -13.27 -1.70
N PHE A 278 -13.87 -12.94 -1.63
CA PHE A 278 -14.43 -11.78 -2.33
C PHE A 278 -14.72 -10.62 -1.37
N PHE A 279 -14.04 -9.49 -1.55
CA PHE A 279 -14.27 -8.26 -0.79
C PHE A 279 -14.76 -7.11 -1.69
N VAL A 280 -15.32 -7.43 -2.85
CA VAL A 280 -15.65 -6.47 -3.92
C VAL A 280 -16.55 -5.33 -3.43
N ARG A 281 -16.17 -4.07 -3.72
CA ARG A 281 -16.91 -2.86 -3.32
C ARG A 281 -17.11 -2.70 -1.81
N SER A 282 -16.25 -3.31 -1.00
CA SER A 282 -16.31 -3.13 0.46
C SER A 282 -15.66 -1.83 0.90
N TYR A 283 -15.99 -1.39 2.11
CA TYR A 283 -15.37 -0.24 2.74
C TYR A 283 -14.80 -0.64 4.10
N PHE A 284 -13.51 -0.38 4.28
CA PHE A 284 -12.80 -0.56 5.55
C PHE A 284 -12.46 0.81 6.12
N ALA A 285 -13.13 1.20 7.21
CA ALA A 285 -12.84 2.46 7.90
C ALA A 285 -11.53 2.39 8.69
N LYS A 286 -11.23 1.21 9.25
CA LYS A 286 -10.00 0.89 10.01
C LYS A 286 -9.16 -0.18 9.31
N ALA A 287 -8.03 -0.52 9.92
CA ALA A 287 -7.06 -1.48 9.40
C ALA A 287 -7.66 -2.87 9.12
N LEU A 288 -7.13 -3.51 8.08
CA LEU A 288 -7.43 -4.89 7.66
C LEU A 288 -6.18 -5.75 7.79
N PHE A 289 -6.26 -6.85 8.53
CA PHE A 289 -5.13 -7.73 8.79
C PHE A 289 -5.28 -9.08 8.10
N PHE A 290 -4.30 -9.45 7.29
CA PHE A 290 -4.08 -10.78 6.68
C PHE A 290 -2.69 -11.31 7.06
N THR A 291 -2.23 -10.98 8.27
CA THR A 291 -0.88 -11.37 8.73
C THR A 291 -0.78 -12.89 8.82
N GLU A 292 0.23 -13.48 8.18
CA GLU A 292 0.43 -14.93 8.10
C GLU A 292 -0.77 -15.69 7.48
N ALA A 293 -1.62 -15.01 6.70
CA ALA A 293 -2.71 -15.65 5.97
C ALA A 293 -2.19 -16.41 4.74
N ARG A 294 -2.83 -17.53 4.42
CA ARG A 294 -2.51 -18.34 3.23
C ARG A 294 -3.70 -18.37 2.28
N PHE A 295 -3.45 -17.96 1.04
CA PHE A 295 -4.42 -17.95 -0.05
C PHE A 295 -4.01 -18.97 -1.12
N ASP A 296 -4.62 -20.15 -1.11
CA ASP A 296 -4.44 -21.15 -2.18
C ASP A 296 -5.33 -20.82 -3.40
N ALA A 297 -6.33 -19.94 -3.22
CA ALA A 297 -7.27 -19.46 -4.22
C ALA A 297 -7.31 -17.91 -4.29
N PRO A 298 -7.99 -17.30 -5.29
CA PRO A 298 -7.97 -15.86 -5.52
C PRO A 298 -8.46 -14.98 -4.35
N LEU A 299 -7.73 -13.90 -4.06
CA LEU A 299 -8.13 -12.80 -3.19
C LEU A 299 -8.59 -11.62 -4.03
N VAL A 300 -9.90 -11.35 -4.05
CA VAL A 300 -10.52 -10.33 -4.89
C VAL A 300 -10.91 -9.12 -4.06
N LEU A 301 -10.13 -8.04 -4.16
CA LEU A 301 -10.30 -6.76 -3.44
C LEU A 301 -10.75 -5.63 -4.38
N ARG A 302 -11.37 -5.96 -5.51
CA ARG A 302 -11.78 -4.98 -6.52
C ARG A 302 -12.70 -3.89 -5.98
N GLN A 303 -12.48 -2.64 -6.38
CA GLN A 303 -13.31 -1.49 -6.01
C GLN A 303 -13.46 -1.30 -4.49
N THR A 304 -12.57 -1.90 -3.70
CA THR A 304 -12.57 -1.79 -2.24
C THR A 304 -11.96 -0.45 -1.83
N ARG A 305 -12.49 0.14 -0.77
CA ARG A 305 -12.02 1.40 -0.21
C ARG A 305 -11.38 1.16 1.16
N PHE A 306 -10.12 1.58 1.32
CA PHE A 306 -9.36 1.43 2.56
C PHE A 306 -9.08 2.80 3.18
N GLY A 307 -9.54 2.99 4.41
CA GLY A 307 -9.27 4.18 5.24
C GLY A 307 -7.96 4.11 6.01
N GLU A 308 -7.50 2.90 6.32
CA GLU A 308 -6.29 2.61 7.07
C GLU A 308 -5.46 1.51 6.39
N PRO A 309 -4.26 1.18 6.89
CA PRO A 309 -3.39 0.19 6.25
C PRO A 309 -3.99 -1.21 6.15
N VAL A 310 -3.65 -1.89 5.04
CA VAL A 310 -3.94 -3.32 4.82
C VAL A 310 -2.64 -4.09 5.02
N ASN A 311 -2.68 -5.15 5.83
CA ASN A 311 -1.47 -5.85 6.28
C ASN A 311 -1.41 -7.29 5.78
N LEU A 312 -0.60 -7.54 4.75
CA LEU A 312 -0.28 -8.85 4.18
C LEU A 312 1.09 -9.38 4.66
N ARG A 313 1.52 -8.99 5.86
CA ARG A 313 2.82 -9.42 6.39
C ARG A 313 2.89 -10.95 6.47
N ASN A 314 3.96 -11.54 5.92
CA ASN A 314 4.19 -12.98 5.90
C ASN A 314 3.02 -13.78 5.31
N ALA A 315 2.18 -13.17 4.49
CA ALA A 315 1.11 -13.88 3.81
C ALA A 315 1.69 -14.73 2.67
N MET A 316 1.04 -15.84 2.36
CA MET A 316 1.36 -16.72 1.23
C MET A 316 0.24 -16.63 0.21
N VAL A 317 0.58 -16.33 -1.04
CA VAL A 317 -0.38 -16.26 -2.15
C VAL A 317 0.03 -17.28 -3.19
N GLY A 318 -0.83 -18.28 -3.41
CA GLY A 318 -0.66 -19.34 -4.40
C GLY A 318 -1.40 -19.10 -5.73
N SER A 319 -2.34 -18.16 -5.76
CA SER A 319 -3.16 -17.85 -6.94
C SER A 319 -3.17 -16.33 -7.20
N GLU A 320 -4.32 -15.70 -7.40
CA GLU A 320 -4.44 -14.30 -7.80
C GLU A 320 -4.70 -13.34 -6.62
N VAL A 321 -4.17 -12.12 -6.69
CA VAL A 321 -4.62 -10.99 -5.85
C VAL A 321 -5.08 -9.86 -6.76
N ASP A 322 -6.39 -9.60 -6.78
CA ASP A 322 -6.99 -8.57 -7.61
C ASP A 322 -7.33 -7.31 -6.80
N LEU A 323 -6.52 -6.26 -6.96
CA LEU A 323 -6.72 -4.93 -6.38
C LEU A 323 -7.27 -3.92 -7.40
N GLY A 324 -7.93 -4.40 -8.46
CA GLY A 324 -8.48 -3.58 -9.53
C GLY A 324 -9.46 -2.52 -9.02
N ASP A 325 -9.17 -1.26 -9.30
CA ASP A 325 -9.93 -0.07 -8.87
C ASP A 325 -10.06 0.07 -7.34
N ALA A 326 -9.19 -0.57 -6.57
CA ALA A 326 -9.09 -0.33 -5.15
C ALA A 326 -8.64 1.11 -4.87
N ILE A 327 -9.22 1.72 -3.83
CA ILE A 327 -8.96 3.10 -3.42
C ILE A 327 -8.35 3.09 -2.04
N PHE A 328 -7.15 3.65 -1.91
CA PHE A 328 -6.47 3.88 -0.64
C PHE A 328 -6.59 5.37 -0.29
N LEU A 329 -7.21 5.67 0.85
CA LEU A 329 -7.29 7.04 1.37
C LEU A 329 -5.90 7.54 1.84
N PRO A 330 -5.70 8.86 2.00
CA PRO A 330 -4.43 9.40 2.47
C PRO A 330 -3.97 8.73 3.78
N GLY A 331 -2.76 8.17 3.78
CA GLY A 331 -2.20 7.43 4.93
C GLY A 331 -2.47 5.91 4.91
N ALA A 332 -3.40 5.42 4.09
CA ALA A 332 -3.58 4.00 3.84
C ALA A 332 -2.52 3.47 2.87
N TYR A 333 -1.97 2.30 3.17
CA TYR A 333 -0.98 1.61 2.36
C TYR A 333 -1.13 0.09 2.49
N LEU A 334 -0.52 -0.65 1.58
CA LEU A 334 -0.50 -2.11 1.57
C LEU A 334 0.86 -2.59 2.11
N ASN A 335 0.89 -3.06 3.34
CA ASN A 335 2.09 -3.66 3.93
C ASN A 335 2.28 -5.08 3.40
N VAL A 336 3.34 -5.31 2.64
CA VAL A 336 3.64 -6.62 2.02
C VAL A 336 4.90 -7.26 2.58
N THR A 337 5.38 -6.82 3.75
CA THR A 337 6.62 -7.34 4.35
C THR A 337 6.60 -8.86 4.46
N GLY A 338 7.58 -9.55 3.85
CA GLY A 338 7.65 -11.02 3.89
C GLY A 338 6.56 -11.75 3.10
N LEU A 339 5.80 -11.07 2.24
CA LEU A 339 4.84 -11.71 1.34
C LEU A 339 5.55 -12.72 0.43
N GLU A 340 5.01 -13.93 0.34
CA GLU A 340 5.53 -15.01 -0.49
C GLU A 340 4.56 -15.34 -1.62
N PHE A 341 5.06 -15.37 -2.86
CA PHE A 341 4.30 -15.78 -4.05
C PHE A 341 5.23 -16.25 -5.19
N SER A 342 4.69 -17.08 -6.08
CA SER A 342 5.42 -17.61 -7.25
C SER A 342 5.07 -16.83 -8.51
N LEU A 343 6.08 -16.39 -9.28
CA LEU A 343 5.87 -15.66 -10.53
C LEU A 343 5.18 -16.47 -11.63
N GLU A 344 5.21 -17.80 -11.54
CA GLU A 344 4.61 -18.69 -12.54
C GLU A 344 3.13 -18.95 -12.29
N GLN A 345 2.71 -18.94 -11.02
CA GLN A 345 1.39 -19.36 -10.58
C GLN A 345 0.54 -18.20 -10.07
N THR A 346 1.18 -17.11 -9.64
CA THR A 346 0.52 -15.98 -8.98
C THR A 346 0.55 -14.73 -9.84
N GLN A 347 -0.60 -14.08 -9.93
CA GLN A 347 -0.75 -12.76 -10.53
C GLN A 347 -1.26 -11.76 -9.50
N ILE A 348 -0.51 -10.67 -9.32
CA ILE A 348 -0.97 -9.54 -8.51
C ILE A 348 -1.42 -8.45 -9.47
N LEU A 349 -2.71 -8.17 -9.50
CA LEU A 349 -3.35 -7.19 -10.37
C LEU A 349 -3.70 -5.93 -9.59
N GLY A 350 -3.72 -4.78 -10.27
CA GLY A 350 -4.17 -3.53 -9.70
C GLY A 350 -4.37 -2.46 -10.77
N THR A 351 -4.88 -1.29 -10.36
CA THR A 351 -5.07 -0.17 -11.30
C THR A 351 -3.71 0.39 -11.74
N PRO A 352 -3.44 0.43 -13.06
CA PRO A 352 -2.17 0.93 -13.59
C PRO A 352 -1.82 2.34 -13.12
N GLY A 353 -0.57 2.55 -12.72
CA GLY A 353 -0.01 3.81 -12.24
C GLY A 353 -0.41 4.21 -10.81
N LYS A 354 -1.23 3.41 -10.14
CA LYS A 354 -1.69 3.66 -8.77
C LYS A 354 -1.18 2.62 -7.79
N ILE A 355 -1.28 1.33 -8.15
CA ILE A 355 -1.07 0.24 -7.19
C ILE A 355 0.39 0.14 -6.73
N GLY A 356 1.37 0.41 -7.61
CA GLY A 356 2.80 0.35 -7.28
C GLY A 356 3.22 1.35 -6.20
N ARG A 357 2.44 2.41 -5.96
CA ARG A 357 2.73 3.46 -4.97
C ARG A 357 2.18 3.16 -3.59
N VAL A 358 1.23 2.23 -3.46
CA VAL A 358 0.62 1.88 -2.17
C VAL A 358 1.37 0.76 -1.46
N PHE A 359 2.20 -0.01 -2.16
CA PHE A 359 3.03 -1.03 -1.54
C PHE A 359 4.04 -0.40 -0.58
N SER A 360 4.09 -0.93 0.64
CA SER A 360 4.97 -0.49 1.70
C SER A 360 5.78 -1.65 2.25
N VAL A 361 7.09 -1.44 2.35
CA VAL A 361 8.05 -2.34 2.97
C VAL A 361 8.98 -1.47 3.84
N PRO A 362 9.18 -1.80 5.13
CA PRO A 362 9.94 -0.95 6.06
C PRO A 362 11.46 -1.04 5.84
N GLN A 363 11.97 -2.17 5.36
CA GLN A 363 13.40 -2.42 5.19
C GLN A 363 13.67 -3.32 3.97
N LEU A 364 14.82 -3.11 3.33
CA LEU A 364 15.23 -3.92 2.18
C LEU A 364 15.58 -5.36 2.60
N ALA A 365 16.24 -5.52 3.75
CA ALA A 365 16.70 -6.82 4.24
C ALA A 365 15.54 -7.80 4.44
N GLY A 366 15.63 -8.97 3.79
CA GLY A 366 14.60 -10.01 3.82
C GLY A 366 13.46 -9.77 2.83
N ASN A 367 13.46 -8.65 2.10
CA ASN A 367 12.42 -8.30 1.11
C ASN A 367 13.01 -8.07 -0.29
N GLU A 368 14.29 -8.36 -0.53
CA GLU A 368 14.93 -8.17 -1.83
C GLU A 368 14.27 -9.02 -2.94
N THR A 369 13.99 -10.29 -2.63
CA THR A 369 13.34 -11.21 -3.57
C THR A 369 11.90 -10.80 -3.81
N LEU A 370 11.18 -10.40 -2.76
CA LEU A 370 9.82 -9.89 -2.84
C LEU A 370 9.72 -8.70 -3.79
N LEU A 371 10.52 -7.65 -3.59
CA LEU A 371 10.46 -6.44 -4.42
C LEU A 371 10.83 -6.73 -5.88
N ARG A 372 11.79 -7.64 -6.11
CA ARG A 372 12.17 -8.10 -7.45
C ARG A 372 11.03 -8.87 -8.13
N ASN A 373 10.35 -9.74 -7.40
CA ASN A 373 9.21 -10.48 -7.92
C ASN A 373 8.04 -9.54 -8.20
N LEU A 374 7.75 -8.57 -7.33
CA LEU A 374 6.73 -7.56 -7.58
C LEU A 374 7.03 -6.73 -8.82
N GLU A 375 8.28 -6.28 -9.00
CA GLU A 375 8.70 -5.58 -10.21
C GLU A 375 8.46 -6.45 -11.46
N ARG A 376 8.88 -7.71 -11.44
CA ARG A 376 8.70 -8.65 -12.56
C ARG A 376 7.22 -8.92 -12.86
N ASN A 377 6.39 -9.11 -11.83
CA ASN A 377 4.95 -9.28 -11.97
C ASN A 377 4.34 -8.11 -12.75
N PHE A 378 4.62 -6.86 -12.35
CA PHE A 378 4.07 -5.69 -13.04
C PHE A 378 4.68 -5.47 -14.43
N ARG A 379 5.97 -5.81 -14.65
CA ARG A 379 6.58 -5.77 -15.99
C ARG A 379 5.91 -6.75 -16.96
N ASN A 380 5.66 -7.98 -16.51
CA ASN A 380 5.02 -9.02 -17.32
C ASN A 380 3.58 -8.66 -17.69
N GLN A 381 2.90 -7.86 -16.85
CA GLN A 381 1.56 -7.34 -17.09
C GLN A 381 1.55 -6.00 -17.84
N GLU A 382 2.70 -5.54 -18.36
CA GLU A 382 2.86 -4.24 -19.04
C GLU A 382 2.50 -3.01 -18.17
N GLN A 383 2.41 -3.17 -16.85
CA GLN A 383 2.20 -2.09 -15.88
C GLN A 383 3.52 -1.40 -15.51
N ILE A 384 4.10 -0.70 -16.50
CA ILE A 384 5.44 -0.11 -16.44
C ILE A 384 5.60 0.92 -15.31
N SER A 385 4.59 1.76 -15.08
CA SER A 385 4.59 2.80 -14.05
C SER A 385 4.61 2.22 -12.62
N ASP A 386 3.90 1.12 -12.38
CA ASP A 386 3.88 0.44 -11.09
C ASP A 386 5.18 -0.32 -10.84
N ALA A 387 5.69 -1.04 -11.84
CA ALA A 387 7.00 -1.68 -11.79
C ALA A 387 8.11 -0.66 -11.46
N ASN A 388 8.07 0.51 -12.09
CA ASN A 388 8.97 1.62 -11.81
C ASN A 388 8.84 2.13 -10.36
N SER A 389 7.64 2.20 -9.82
CA SER A 389 7.40 2.63 -8.43
C SER A 389 7.97 1.63 -7.42
N ILE A 390 7.85 0.33 -7.69
CA ILE A 390 8.46 -0.73 -6.88
C ILE A 390 9.99 -0.68 -6.95
N ALA A 391 10.55 -0.57 -8.16
CA ALA A 391 12.00 -0.45 -8.34
C ALA A 391 12.58 0.78 -7.63
N TYR A 392 11.90 1.92 -7.74
CA TYR A 392 12.26 3.14 -7.03
C TYR A 392 12.25 2.95 -5.50
N THR A 393 11.22 2.27 -4.97
CA THR A 393 11.12 1.95 -3.54
C THR A 393 12.28 1.06 -3.09
N ALA A 394 12.64 0.03 -3.87
CA ALA A 394 13.77 -0.85 -3.58
C ALA A 394 15.10 -0.08 -3.50
N GLU A 395 15.36 0.82 -4.44
CA GLU A 395 16.58 1.62 -4.43
C GLU A 395 16.61 2.68 -3.32
N ARG A 396 15.46 3.28 -2.97
CA ARG A 396 15.37 4.18 -1.81
C ARG A 396 15.69 3.45 -0.51
N LEU A 397 15.18 2.22 -0.34
CA LEU A 397 15.51 1.38 0.81
C LEU A 397 16.98 0.95 0.80
N ARG A 398 17.56 0.67 -0.38
CA ARG A 398 18.99 0.39 -0.53
C ARG A 398 19.84 1.58 -0.10
N LEU A 399 19.51 2.78 -0.57
CA LEU A 399 20.18 4.03 -0.20
C LEU A 399 20.13 4.27 1.31
N LYS A 400 18.96 4.08 1.94
CA LYS A 400 18.80 4.15 3.40
C LYS A 400 19.69 3.13 4.11
N SER A 401 19.74 1.89 3.61
CA SER A 401 20.59 0.83 4.19
C SER A 401 22.08 1.15 4.10
N TRP A 402 22.52 1.78 3.01
CA TRP A 402 23.91 2.19 2.81
C TRP A 402 24.26 3.41 3.67
N GLN A 403 23.35 4.37 3.80
CA GLN A 403 23.51 5.49 4.71
C GLN A 403 23.69 5.01 6.15
N GLN A 404 22.87 4.04 6.59
CA GLN A 404 23.00 3.42 7.91
C GLN A 404 24.35 2.73 8.10
N ARG A 405 24.90 2.09 7.07
CA ARG A 405 26.24 1.45 7.14
C ARG A 405 27.39 2.45 7.18
N LEU A 406 27.22 3.62 6.56
CA LEU A 406 28.25 4.67 6.50
C LEU A 406 28.29 5.53 7.77
N LEU A 407 27.12 5.91 8.28
CA LEU A 407 26.97 6.88 9.38
C LEU A 407 26.48 6.24 10.69
N GLY A 408 25.92 5.04 10.64
CA GLY A 408 25.35 4.37 11.80
C GLY A 408 26.40 3.77 12.72
N THR A 409 25.92 3.30 13.87
CA THR A 409 26.75 2.65 14.89
C THR A 409 26.71 1.13 14.71
N ASN A 410 27.88 0.51 14.56
CA ASN A 410 27.97 -0.94 14.42
C ASN A 410 27.80 -1.63 15.77
N VAL A 411 26.70 -2.35 15.96
CA VAL A 411 26.38 -3.04 17.22
C VAL A 411 27.46 -4.05 17.62
N ASN A 412 28.10 -4.69 16.64
CA ASN A 412 29.12 -5.72 16.90
C ASN A 412 30.48 -5.16 17.35
N THR A 413 30.77 -3.88 17.12
CA THR A 413 32.09 -3.29 17.42
C THR A 413 32.08 -1.99 18.20
N ALA A 414 30.93 -1.31 18.31
CA ALA A 414 30.81 -0.04 19.00
C ALA A 414 31.12 -0.15 20.50
N SER A 415 31.69 0.91 21.08
CA SER A 415 31.82 1.03 22.54
C SER A 415 30.46 1.30 23.20
N VAL A 416 30.37 1.08 24.52
CA VAL A 416 29.17 1.40 25.32
C VAL A 416 28.75 2.87 25.10
N ALA A 417 29.71 3.81 25.16
CA ALA A 417 29.44 5.23 24.91
C ALA A 417 28.90 5.52 23.49
N ALA A 418 29.33 4.78 22.47
CA ALA A 418 28.79 4.93 21.12
C ALA A 418 27.35 4.37 21.00
N LEU A 419 27.04 3.26 21.68
CA LEU A 419 25.69 2.72 21.75
C LEU A 419 24.74 3.66 22.51
N VAL A 420 25.19 4.28 23.60
CA VAL A 420 24.42 5.29 24.33
C VAL A 420 24.11 6.50 23.43
N ARG A 421 25.09 7.00 22.67
CA ARG A 421 24.87 8.07 21.67
C ARG A 421 23.88 7.67 20.56
N ALA A 422 23.86 6.40 20.16
CA ALA A 422 22.87 5.90 19.20
C ALA A 422 21.44 5.94 19.77
N GLY A 423 21.29 5.82 21.08
CA GLY A 423 20.03 6.02 21.81
C GLY A 423 19.67 4.91 22.81
N PHE A 424 20.57 3.96 23.06
CA PHE A 424 20.41 2.97 24.14
C PHE A 424 20.62 3.61 25.52
N THR A 425 20.03 3.03 26.56
CA THR A 425 20.43 3.32 27.95
C THR A 425 21.78 2.64 28.26
N GLU A 426 22.47 3.07 29.32
CA GLU A 426 23.74 2.46 29.73
C GLU A 426 23.61 0.97 30.02
N ALA A 427 22.54 0.57 30.73
CA ALA A 427 22.24 -0.83 31.02
C ALA A 427 22.02 -1.66 29.73
N GLN A 428 21.22 -1.14 28.78
CA GLN A 428 21.00 -1.81 27.49
C GLN A 428 22.30 -1.89 26.67
N ALA A 429 23.09 -0.83 26.65
CA ALA A 429 24.35 -0.80 25.92
C ALA A 429 25.37 -1.81 26.50
N ALA A 430 25.43 -1.96 27.83
CA ALA A 430 26.24 -2.97 28.48
C ALA A 430 25.77 -4.40 28.13
N ALA A 431 24.47 -4.66 28.19
CA ALA A 431 23.89 -5.96 27.84
C ALA A 431 24.13 -6.34 26.37
N VAL A 432 24.05 -5.38 25.45
CA VAL A 432 24.41 -5.57 24.03
C VAL A 432 25.87 -5.97 23.87
N VAL A 433 26.78 -5.34 24.62
CA VAL A 433 28.23 -5.62 24.58
C VAL A 433 28.54 -6.99 25.19
N GLU A 434 27.84 -7.39 26.25
CA GLU A 434 27.96 -8.72 26.86
C GLU A 434 27.46 -9.81 25.90
N GLN A 435 26.28 -9.64 25.31
CA GLN A 435 25.71 -10.63 24.40
C GLN A 435 26.55 -10.83 23.13
N ARG A 436 27.13 -9.78 22.55
CA ARG A 436 27.96 -9.95 21.36
C ARG A 436 29.27 -10.70 21.61
N GLN A 437 29.73 -10.80 22.87
CA GLN A 437 30.89 -11.63 23.22
C GLN A 437 30.58 -13.12 23.12
N THR A 438 29.32 -13.52 23.39
CA THR A 438 28.88 -14.91 23.25
C THR A 438 28.43 -15.23 21.83
N ARG A 439 27.71 -14.32 21.17
CA ARG A 439 27.24 -14.48 19.79
C ARG A 439 27.12 -13.15 19.07
N THR A 440 27.83 -13.01 17.96
CA THR A 440 27.74 -11.81 17.11
C THR A 440 26.35 -11.67 16.50
N PHE A 441 25.88 -10.43 16.37
CA PHE A 441 24.59 -10.15 15.74
C PHE A 441 24.72 -10.24 14.22
N ILE A 442 23.91 -11.09 13.58
CA ILE A 442 23.82 -11.22 12.11
C ILE A 442 23.02 -10.05 11.50
N GLY A 443 22.06 -9.51 12.26
CA GLY A 443 21.21 -8.39 11.86
C GLY A 443 20.74 -7.59 13.08
N THR A 444 20.16 -6.42 12.84
CA THR A 444 19.72 -5.50 13.91
C THR A 444 18.56 -6.07 14.72
N GLU A 445 17.74 -6.94 14.15
CA GLU A 445 16.64 -7.59 14.86
C GLU A 445 17.12 -8.50 16.01
N GLY A 446 18.35 -9.01 15.93
CA GLY A 446 18.95 -9.78 17.02
C GLY A 446 19.07 -8.99 18.33
N VAL A 447 19.06 -7.65 18.26
CA VAL A 447 19.08 -6.79 19.44
C VAL A 447 17.80 -6.94 20.28
N LEU A 448 16.67 -7.37 19.71
CA LEU A 448 15.45 -7.66 20.46
C LEU A 448 15.59 -8.86 21.41
N SER A 449 16.61 -9.71 21.21
CA SER A 449 16.91 -10.81 22.14
C SER A 449 17.73 -10.37 23.36
N VAL A 450 18.19 -9.11 23.40
CA VAL A 450 18.98 -8.56 24.50
C VAL A 450 18.07 -8.28 25.70
N PRO A 451 18.42 -8.75 26.91
CA PRO A 451 17.68 -8.43 28.12
C PRO A 451 17.52 -6.91 28.32
N GLY A 452 16.29 -6.45 28.50
CA GLY A 452 15.99 -5.03 28.72
C GLY A 452 15.83 -4.17 27.47
N VAL A 453 15.95 -4.73 26.25
CA VAL A 453 15.58 -4.03 25.01
C VAL A 453 14.18 -4.47 24.58
N ASP A 454 13.19 -3.62 24.79
CA ASP A 454 11.83 -3.83 24.28
C ASP A 454 11.67 -3.32 22.84
N LEU A 455 10.51 -3.57 22.24
CA LEU A 455 10.21 -3.12 20.88
C LEU A 455 10.30 -1.59 20.75
N ALA A 456 9.89 -0.84 21.77
CA ALA A 456 9.93 0.62 21.77
C ALA A 456 11.38 1.14 21.75
N ALA A 457 12.25 0.59 22.60
CA ALA A 457 13.67 0.89 22.61
C ALA A 457 14.33 0.53 21.27
N TYR A 458 14.02 -0.64 20.71
CA TYR A 458 14.52 -1.04 19.40
C TYR A 458 14.10 -0.05 18.30
N LEU A 459 12.81 0.32 18.23
CA LEU A 459 12.32 1.26 17.22
C LEU A 459 13.02 2.62 17.28
N LYS A 460 13.41 3.07 18.48
CA LYS A 460 14.15 4.32 18.69
C LYS A 460 15.55 4.29 18.09
N VAL A 461 16.23 3.15 18.15
CA VAL A 461 17.63 3.00 17.71
C VAL A 461 17.79 2.36 16.34
N ARG A 462 16.79 1.62 15.85
CA ARG A 462 16.83 0.81 14.61
C ARG A 462 17.42 1.54 13.41
N ASP A 463 17.04 2.80 13.22
CA ASP A 463 17.49 3.58 12.07
C ASP A 463 18.93 4.10 12.17
N ARG A 464 19.57 3.96 13.33
CA ARG A 464 20.92 4.47 13.65
C ARG A 464 21.95 3.36 13.88
N ILE A 465 21.51 2.11 13.89
CA ILE A 465 22.36 0.96 14.18
C ILE A 465 22.43 0.01 12.99
N PHE A 466 23.53 -0.74 12.89
CA PHE A 466 23.64 -1.87 11.97
C PHE A 466 24.48 -2.99 12.59
N ALA A 467 24.30 -4.22 12.14
CA ALA A 467 25.05 -5.38 12.62
C ALA A 467 25.74 -6.07 11.44
N ARG A 468 27.07 -5.92 11.35
CA ARG A 468 27.96 -6.61 10.40
C ARG A 468 29.39 -6.61 10.91
N ASP A 469 30.21 -7.49 10.33
CA ASP A 469 31.65 -7.52 10.61
C ASP A 469 32.35 -6.24 10.13
N THR A 470 33.52 -5.98 10.70
CA THR A 470 34.34 -4.82 10.34
C THR A 470 34.78 -4.88 8.89
N PHE A 471 34.49 -3.83 8.13
CA PHE A 471 34.97 -3.68 6.76
C PHE A 471 36.25 -2.83 6.72
N PRO A 472 37.20 -3.15 5.82
CA PRO A 472 38.36 -2.30 5.56
C PRO A 472 37.93 -0.91 5.05
N ILE A 473 38.76 0.10 5.30
CA ILE A 473 38.50 1.51 4.92
C ILE A 473 38.22 1.65 3.41
N THR A 474 38.90 0.86 2.58
CA THR A 474 38.68 0.82 1.13
C THR A 474 37.23 0.50 0.78
N ARG A 475 36.61 -0.49 1.44
CA ARG A 475 35.20 -0.84 1.24
C ARG A 475 34.24 0.25 1.71
N ARG A 476 34.62 1.04 2.74
CA ARG A 476 33.83 2.21 3.16
C ARG A 476 33.85 3.30 2.10
N PHE A 477 35.02 3.57 1.51
CA PHE A 477 35.14 4.55 0.42
C PHE A 477 34.32 4.12 -0.81
N THR A 478 34.42 2.85 -1.22
CA THR A 478 33.61 2.34 -2.35
C THR A 478 32.11 2.43 -2.06
N LEU A 479 31.68 2.12 -0.83
CA LEU A 479 30.28 2.24 -0.41
C LEU A 479 29.82 3.70 -0.41
N ALA A 480 30.66 4.62 0.03
CA ALA A 480 30.37 6.07 0.00
C ALA A 480 30.18 6.57 -1.43
N LEU A 481 31.05 6.13 -2.36
CA LEU A 481 30.93 6.47 -3.78
C LEU A 481 29.65 5.87 -4.39
N GLN A 482 29.34 4.61 -4.10
CA GLN A 482 28.09 3.97 -4.54
C GLN A 482 26.85 4.67 -3.98
N TRP A 483 26.88 5.06 -2.71
CA TRP A 483 25.80 5.81 -2.07
C TRP A 483 25.62 7.19 -2.71
N LEU A 484 26.70 7.92 -3.00
CA LEU A 484 26.64 9.21 -3.67
C LEU A 484 26.05 9.06 -5.08
N TRP A 485 26.52 8.08 -5.84
CA TRP A 485 26.01 7.81 -7.19
C TRP A 485 24.53 7.43 -7.20
N LEU A 486 24.13 6.46 -6.37
CA LEU A 486 22.73 6.05 -6.27
C LEU A 486 21.85 7.18 -5.75
N GLY A 487 22.34 7.94 -4.76
CA GLY A 487 21.67 9.13 -4.24
C GLY A 487 21.42 10.17 -5.32
N GLY A 488 22.43 10.45 -6.16
CA GLY A 488 22.28 11.28 -7.35
C GLY A 488 21.17 10.78 -8.28
N LEU A 489 21.17 9.49 -8.65
CA LEU A 489 20.13 8.93 -9.52
C LEU A 489 18.72 8.98 -8.90
N VAL A 490 18.60 8.69 -7.61
CA VAL A 490 17.32 8.75 -6.87
C VAL A 490 16.78 10.18 -6.85
N VAL A 491 17.63 11.17 -6.57
CA VAL A 491 17.25 12.59 -6.42
C VAL A 491 17.01 13.28 -7.76
N LEU A 492 17.79 12.94 -8.79
CA LEU A 492 17.75 13.58 -10.10
C LEU A 492 16.73 12.94 -11.06
N SER A 493 16.46 11.65 -10.96
CA SER A 493 15.56 10.97 -11.93
C SER A 493 14.58 9.97 -11.32
N ARG A 494 14.49 9.89 -9.97
CA ARG A 494 13.82 8.79 -9.26
C ARG A 494 14.33 7.43 -9.74
N TYR A 495 15.65 7.31 -9.89
CA TYR A 495 16.29 6.12 -10.45
C TYR A 495 15.78 5.80 -11.88
N GLY A 496 15.66 6.82 -12.72
CA GLY A 496 15.28 6.68 -14.13
C GLY A 496 13.81 6.35 -14.36
N THR A 497 12.93 6.71 -13.42
CA THR A 497 11.50 6.40 -13.50
C THR A 497 10.62 7.62 -13.76
N SER A 498 11.16 8.82 -13.65
CA SER A 498 10.42 10.07 -13.80
C SER A 498 10.91 10.89 -14.99
N PHE A 499 10.21 10.80 -16.12
CA PHE A 499 10.50 11.63 -17.29
C PHE A 499 10.43 13.12 -16.97
N GLY A 500 9.36 13.57 -16.28
CA GLY A 500 9.16 14.99 -15.94
C GLY A 500 10.28 15.57 -15.06
N LEU A 501 10.80 14.79 -14.12
CA LEU A 501 11.93 15.21 -13.29
C LEU A 501 13.21 15.33 -14.13
N THR A 502 13.51 14.30 -14.92
CA THR A 502 14.71 14.26 -15.76
C THR A 502 14.69 15.37 -16.79
N PHE A 503 13.57 15.56 -17.51
CA PHE A 503 13.37 16.65 -18.46
C PHE A 503 13.47 18.04 -17.80
N GLY A 504 12.93 18.19 -16.59
CA GLY A 504 13.06 19.42 -15.79
C GLY A 504 14.52 19.80 -15.50
N LEU A 505 15.42 18.83 -15.28
CA LEU A 505 16.85 19.11 -15.09
C LEU A 505 17.46 19.77 -16.33
N GLY A 506 17.14 19.26 -17.52
CA GLY A 506 17.60 19.83 -18.79
C GLY A 506 17.09 21.26 -18.99
N LEU A 507 15.80 21.50 -18.72
CA LEU A 507 15.19 22.83 -18.83
C LEU A 507 15.80 23.86 -17.87
N VAL A 508 16.37 23.44 -16.75
CA VAL A 508 17.11 24.35 -15.87
C VAL A 508 18.56 24.52 -16.33
N ALA A 509 19.21 23.43 -16.72
CA ALA A 509 20.63 23.47 -17.05
C ALA A 509 20.91 24.25 -18.35
N ILE A 510 20.08 24.08 -19.39
CA ILE A 510 20.26 24.73 -20.70
C ILE A 510 20.32 26.26 -20.57
N PRO A 511 19.29 26.95 -20.01
CA PRO A 511 19.34 28.40 -19.86
C PRO A 511 20.42 28.87 -18.88
N THR A 512 20.81 28.04 -17.90
CA THR A 512 21.91 28.38 -16.98
C THR A 512 23.25 28.51 -17.73
N PHE A 513 23.58 27.51 -18.55
CA PHE A 513 24.79 27.57 -19.38
C PHE A 513 24.68 28.62 -20.49
N ALA A 514 23.50 28.80 -21.09
CA ALA A 514 23.23 29.87 -22.07
C ALA A 514 23.61 31.25 -21.53
N LEU A 515 23.13 31.58 -20.33
CA LEU A 515 23.46 32.83 -19.63
C LEU A 515 24.96 32.95 -19.35
N MET A 516 25.61 31.85 -18.95
CA MET A 516 27.06 31.84 -18.70
C MET A 516 27.87 32.12 -19.97
N PHE A 517 27.56 31.47 -21.08
CA PHE A 517 28.28 31.70 -22.35
C PHE A 517 28.02 33.07 -22.93
N TRP A 518 26.77 33.54 -22.88
CA TRP A 518 26.44 34.90 -23.28
C TRP A 518 27.18 35.94 -22.44
N LEU A 519 27.26 35.74 -21.12
CA LEU A 519 28.02 36.61 -20.23
C LEU A 519 29.52 36.61 -20.57
N VAL A 520 30.10 35.44 -20.85
CA VAL A 520 31.51 35.31 -21.27
C VAL A 520 31.76 35.97 -22.64
N ASP A 521 30.80 35.93 -23.56
CA ASP A 521 30.94 36.53 -24.89
C ASP A 521 30.75 38.06 -24.89
N ARG A 522 29.76 38.56 -24.13
CA ARG A 522 29.36 39.98 -24.09
C ARG A 522 30.09 40.81 -23.03
N TYR A 523 30.36 40.28 -21.83
CA TYR A 523 31.00 41.04 -20.76
C TYR A 523 32.53 41.04 -20.89
N ARG A 524 33.07 41.98 -21.68
CA ARG A 524 34.51 42.12 -21.99
C ARG A 524 35.18 43.23 -21.15
N ARG A 525 35.88 42.89 -20.06
CA ARG A 525 36.70 43.89 -19.33
C ARG A 525 38.14 43.91 -19.85
N ARG A 526 38.44 44.83 -20.79
CA ARG A 526 39.76 45.50 -21.03
C ARG A 526 39.86 46.30 -22.35
N ARG A 527 38.79 46.95 -22.83
CA ARG A 527 38.89 48.12 -23.75
C ARG A 527 38.10 49.30 -23.16
N ALA A 528 38.46 50.53 -23.54
CA ALA A 528 37.84 51.77 -23.04
C ALA A 528 36.35 51.91 -23.39
N THR A 529 35.86 51.17 -24.40
CA THR A 529 34.44 51.08 -24.74
C THR A 529 33.89 49.69 -24.37
N PRO A 530 33.03 49.58 -23.34
CA PRO A 530 32.37 48.32 -23.04
C PRO A 530 31.37 48.01 -24.16
N ILE A 531 31.47 46.83 -24.80
CA ILE A 531 30.41 46.29 -25.67
C ILE A 531 29.32 45.76 -24.75
N LEU A 532 28.52 46.64 -24.19
CA LEU A 532 27.33 46.23 -23.45
C LEU A 532 26.32 45.67 -24.46
N PRO A 533 25.72 44.50 -24.17
CA PRO A 533 24.66 43.99 -25.03
C PRO A 533 23.53 45.03 -25.06
N PRO A 534 22.91 45.28 -26.24
CA PRO A 534 21.78 46.18 -26.32
C PRO A 534 20.67 45.69 -25.38
N LEU A 535 19.96 46.64 -24.75
CA LEU A 535 18.92 46.32 -23.75
C LEU A 535 17.88 45.33 -24.30
N ALA A 536 17.52 45.45 -25.58
CA ALA A 536 16.62 44.51 -26.23
C ALA A 536 17.15 43.07 -26.26
N GLU A 537 18.43 42.87 -26.56
CA GLU A 537 19.05 41.52 -26.55
C GLU A 537 19.09 40.95 -25.13
N GLY A 538 19.49 41.77 -24.15
CA GLY A 538 19.48 41.39 -22.74
C GLY A 538 18.08 41.02 -22.23
N LEU A 539 17.05 41.76 -22.64
CA LEU A 539 15.65 41.48 -22.30
C LEU A 539 15.15 40.18 -22.97
N TRP A 540 15.47 39.94 -24.24
CA TRP A 540 15.08 38.70 -24.93
C TRP A 540 15.77 37.47 -24.36
N LEU A 541 17.09 37.53 -24.14
CA LEU A 541 17.83 36.42 -23.54
C LEU A 541 17.38 36.20 -22.10
N GLY A 542 17.32 37.26 -21.28
CA GLY A 542 16.89 37.20 -19.90
C GLY A 542 15.46 36.67 -19.77
N GLY A 543 14.54 37.14 -20.61
CA GLY A 543 13.15 36.68 -20.67
C GLY A 543 13.03 35.21 -21.10
N GLY A 544 13.72 34.81 -22.16
CA GLY A 544 13.72 33.42 -22.64
C GLY A 544 14.34 32.45 -21.63
N CYS A 545 15.46 32.82 -21.02
CA CYS A 545 16.09 32.02 -19.95
C CYS A 545 15.19 31.96 -18.72
N SER A 546 14.57 33.07 -18.31
CA SER A 546 13.64 33.10 -17.17
C SER A 546 12.41 32.22 -17.41
N LEU A 547 11.89 32.20 -18.64
CA LEU A 547 10.78 31.33 -19.02
C LEU A 547 11.18 29.84 -18.92
N LEU A 548 12.31 29.45 -19.52
CA LEU A 548 12.79 28.06 -19.47
C LEU A 548 13.14 27.62 -18.05
N LEU A 549 13.82 28.48 -17.28
CA LEU A 549 14.09 28.25 -15.87
C LEU A 549 12.80 28.10 -15.08
N GLY A 550 11.81 28.97 -15.30
CA GLY A 550 10.49 28.89 -14.65
C GLY A 550 9.75 27.60 -14.95
N LEU A 551 9.74 27.17 -16.21
CA LEU A 551 9.15 25.89 -16.64
C LEU A 551 9.91 24.70 -16.03
N GLY A 552 11.23 24.72 -16.07
CA GLY A 552 12.09 23.68 -15.49
C GLY A 552 11.92 23.58 -13.98
N LEU A 553 11.96 24.69 -13.25
CA LEU A 553 11.74 24.75 -11.81
C LEU A 553 10.34 24.25 -11.45
N ASN A 554 9.29 24.66 -12.17
CA ASN A 554 7.94 24.14 -11.94
C ASN A 554 7.85 22.62 -12.18
N ALA A 555 8.51 22.10 -13.22
CA ALA A 555 8.55 20.66 -13.47
C ALA A 555 9.28 19.89 -12.35
N LEU A 556 10.40 20.42 -11.85
CA LEU A 556 11.14 19.87 -10.73
C LEU A 556 10.32 19.91 -9.43
N LEU A 557 9.71 21.05 -9.10
CA LEU A 557 8.92 21.21 -7.87
C LEU A 557 7.69 20.29 -7.83
N ARG A 558 7.08 19.99 -8.98
CA ARG A 558 5.95 19.04 -9.06
C ARG A 558 6.38 17.59 -9.02
N SER A 559 7.57 17.27 -9.52
CA SER A 559 8.01 15.89 -9.76
C SER A 559 9.05 15.37 -8.78
N ALA A 560 9.72 16.23 -8.02
CA ALA A 560 10.76 15.85 -7.07
C ALA A 560 10.17 15.45 -5.71
N ASP A 561 10.67 14.37 -5.14
CA ASP A 561 10.34 14.00 -3.76
C ASP A 561 11.07 14.90 -2.74
N TYR A 562 12.25 15.40 -3.11
CA TYR A 562 13.12 16.24 -2.28
C TYR A 562 13.57 17.49 -3.07
N PRO A 563 12.66 18.46 -3.34
CA PRO A 563 12.93 19.56 -4.26
C PRO A 563 14.17 20.37 -3.88
N LEU A 564 14.36 20.70 -2.61
CA LEU A 564 15.54 21.44 -2.12
C LEU A 564 16.84 20.68 -2.35
N LEU A 565 16.84 19.36 -2.14
CA LEU A 565 18.01 18.51 -2.33
C LEU A 565 18.33 18.37 -3.82
N THR A 566 17.31 18.20 -4.67
CA THR A 566 17.46 18.21 -6.14
C THR A 566 18.07 19.52 -6.64
N LEU A 567 17.57 20.67 -6.15
CA LEU A 567 18.14 21.97 -6.49
C LEU A 567 19.58 22.14 -5.97
N GLY A 568 19.88 21.68 -4.76
CA GLY A 568 21.24 21.70 -4.22
C GLY A 568 22.21 20.84 -5.03
N PHE A 569 21.78 19.65 -5.47
CA PHE A 569 22.59 18.78 -6.33
C PHE A 569 22.82 19.42 -7.70
N LEU A 570 21.77 20.01 -8.28
CA LEU A 570 21.86 20.72 -9.55
C LEU A 570 22.76 21.96 -9.43
N PHE A 571 22.67 22.72 -8.35
CA PHE A 571 23.58 23.84 -8.07
C PHE A 571 25.04 23.38 -8.02
N MET A 572 25.34 22.31 -7.29
CA MET A 572 26.69 21.75 -7.19
C MET A 572 27.26 21.32 -8.55
N LEU A 573 26.42 20.86 -9.47
CA LEU A 573 26.82 20.51 -10.84
C LEU A 573 26.93 21.73 -11.76
N LEU A 574 26.08 22.75 -11.61
CA LEU A 574 26.01 23.83 -12.59
C LEU A 574 26.82 25.07 -12.23
N VAL A 575 27.09 25.34 -10.95
CA VAL A 575 27.59 26.67 -10.53
C VAL A 575 29.06 26.68 -10.08
N PRO A 576 29.54 25.85 -9.15
CA PRO A 576 30.88 26.02 -8.56
C PRO A 576 32.02 25.98 -9.57
N VAL A 577 32.07 24.94 -10.42
CA VAL A 577 33.14 24.78 -11.41
C VAL A 577 33.05 25.88 -12.48
N PRO A 578 31.89 26.13 -13.12
CA PRO A 578 31.76 27.24 -14.06
C PRO A 578 32.07 28.61 -13.46
N ALA A 579 31.62 28.91 -12.24
CA ALA A 579 31.89 30.19 -11.58
C ALA A 579 33.39 30.40 -11.32
N VAL A 580 34.12 29.36 -10.91
CA VAL A 580 35.59 29.42 -10.75
C VAL A 580 36.27 29.64 -12.09
N LEU A 581 35.88 28.91 -13.14
CA LEU A 581 36.45 29.06 -14.48
C LEU A 581 36.22 30.48 -15.05
N ILE A 582 34.99 30.99 -14.93
CA ILE A 582 34.62 32.34 -15.35
C ILE A 582 35.35 33.39 -14.51
N GLY A 583 35.44 33.21 -13.19
CA GLY A 583 36.16 34.13 -12.30
C GLY A 583 37.66 34.20 -12.63
N LEU A 584 38.30 33.06 -12.90
CA LEU A 584 39.69 33.00 -13.35
C LEU A 584 39.88 33.63 -14.73
N LEU A 585 38.93 33.44 -15.64
CA LEU A 585 38.93 34.07 -16.96
C LEU A 585 38.87 35.60 -16.85
N ILE A 586 37.95 36.12 -16.02
CA ILE A 586 37.80 37.55 -15.76
C ILE A 586 39.06 38.12 -15.09
N LYS A 587 39.65 37.40 -14.12
CA LYS A 587 40.87 37.84 -13.41
C LYS A 587 42.09 37.91 -14.33
N ARG A 588 42.30 36.92 -15.21
CA ARG A 588 43.45 36.88 -16.12
C ARG A 588 43.36 37.93 -17.23
N GLY A 589 42.16 38.36 -17.60
CA GLY A 589 41.94 39.18 -18.79
C GLY A 589 42.17 38.37 -20.08
N ARG A 590 41.57 38.79 -21.19
CA ARG A 590 41.77 38.10 -22.49
C ARG A 590 43.16 38.40 -23.05
N TYR A 591 43.76 37.41 -23.72
CA TYR A 591 45.12 37.44 -24.29
C TYR A 591 45.17 37.71 -25.81
N HIS A 592 44.11 38.23 -26.44
CA HIS A 592 44.13 38.44 -27.89
C HIS A 592 43.44 39.73 -28.34
N ASP A 593 44.15 40.50 -29.16
CA ASP A 593 43.81 41.87 -29.61
C ASP A 593 43.07 41.93 -30.97
N LEU A 594 42.84 40.80 -31.64
CA LEU A 594 42.10 40.73 -32.90
C LEU A 594 40.72 40.08 -32.69
N MET A 595 39.66 40.84 -32.39
CA MET A 595 38.31 40.26 -32.24
C MET A 595 37.18 41.28 -32.50
N ASP A 596 36.80 41.47 -33.77
CA ASP A 596 35.47 41.98 -34.14
C ASP A 596 34.40 40.86 -34.10
N GLU A 597 34.80 39.61 -33.79
CA GLU A 597 33.97 38.40 -33.88
C GLU A 597 33.80 37.68 -32.52
N SER A 598 32.90 36.70 -32.47
CA SER A 598 32.66 35.86 -31.28
C SER A 598 33.65 34.71 -31.19
N TYR A 599 33.94 34.25 -29.96
CA TYR A 599 34.75 33.05 -29.72
C TYR A 599 34.01 31.75 -30.05
N PHE A 600 32.71 31.86 -30.22
CA PHE A 600 31.80 30.79 -30.51
C PHE A 600 31.39 30.86 -31.97
N VAL A 601 31.28 29.70 -32.59
CA VAL A 601 31.00 29.57 -34.03
C VAL A 601 29.77 28.69 -34.20
N GLU A 602 28.85 29.12 -35.06
CA GLU A 602 27.65 28.40 -35.47
C GLU A 602 27.97 27.44 -36.64
N ASP A 603 27.25 26.33 -36.72
CA ASP A 603 27.26 25.45 -37.89
C ASP A 603 26.29 25.99 -38.95
N GLY A 604 26.84 26.48 -40.07
CA GLY A 604 26.07 27.06 -41.18
C GLY A 604 25.25 26.03 -41.98
N SER A 605 25.34 24.74 -41.64
CA SER A 605 24.57 23.66 -42.30
C SER A 605 23.13 23.48 -41.77
N LEU A 606 22.44 24.59 -41.50
CA LEU A 606 21.09 24.62 -40.93
C LEU A 606 20.17 23.51 -41.47
N ARG A 607 19.63 22.71 -40.53
CA ARG A 607 18.39 21.92 -40.62
C ARG A 607 18.36 20.66 -41.49
N GLN A 608 19.39 19.82 -41.43
CA GLN A 608 19.23 18.40 -41.79
C GLN A 608 19.07 17.52 -40.54
N LEU A 609 18.03 16.69 -40.54
CA LEU A 609 17.78 15.69 -39.50
C LEU A 609 18.89 14.62 -39.58
N ARG A 610 19.88 14.70 -38.70
CA ARG A 610 21.03 13.78 -38.68
C ARG A 610 21.22 13.17 -37.29
N LEU A 611 20.81 11.92 -37.13
CA LEU A 611 21.11 11.05 -35.99
C LEU A 611 22.62 10.75 -35.99
N LEU A 612 23.41 11.57 -35.30
CA LEU A 612 24.86 11.38 -35.17
C LEU A 612 25.20 11.51 -33.69
N ILE A 613 25.60 10.38 -33.09
CA ILE A 613 25.62 10.14 -31.63
C ILE A 613 26.74 10.90 -30.90
N ALA A 614 27.82 11.30 -31.58
CA ALA A 614 28.81 12.22 -31.03
C ALA A 614 29.66 12.84 -32.14
N ARG A 615 29.96 14.14 -32.05
CA ARG A 615 31.12 14.73 -32.73
C ARG A 615 31.89 15.57 -31.72
N LEU A 616 33.15 15.24 -31.53
CA LEU A 616 34.08 15.98 -30.69
C LEU A 616 34.31 17.38 -31.29
N PRO A 617 34.52 18.42 -30.47
CA PRO A 617 34.94 19.74 -30.94
C PRO A 617 36.39 19.65 -31.47
N VAL A 618 36.55 19.24 -32.72
CA VAL A 618 37.86 19.11 -33.39
C VAL A 618 37.93 20.09 -34.56
N ILE A 619 39.03 20.82 -34.64
CA ILE A 619 39.35 21.70 -35.78
C ILE A 619 39.75 20.82 -36.97
N PRO A 620 39.04 20.85 -38.10
CA PRO A 620 39.53 20.20 -39.31
C PRO A 620 40.86 20.84 -39.71
N LYS A 621 41.88 20.00 -39.90
CA LYS A 621 43.22 20.45 -40.32
C LYS A 621 43.18 21.28 -41.62
N PHE A 622 42.22 21.00 -42.50
CA PHE A 622 42.09 21.66 -43.80
C PHE A 622 41.05 22.79 -43.79
N PRO A 623 41.41 24.02 -44.23
CA PRO A 623 40.52 25.19 -44.28
C PRO A 623 39.20 24.96 -45.04
N PHE A 624 39.20 24.13 -46.07
CA PHE A 624 38.00 23.78 -46.86
C PHE A 624 36.84 23.19 -46.01
N PHE A 625 37.13 22.48 -44.92
CA PHE A 625 36.09 21.97 -44.02
C PHE A 625 35.61 23.02 -42.99
N ARG A 626 36.22 24.21 -42.97
CA ARG A 626 35.81 25.34 -42.12
C ARG A 626 34.65 26.13 -42.71
N ASP A 627 34.41 26.08 -44.02
CA ASP A 627 33.28 26.76 -44.71
C ASP A 627 31.88 26.32 -44.22
N ARG A 628 31.79 25.20 -43.49
CA ARG A 628 30.55 24.77 -42.82
C ARG A 628 30.25 25.56 -41.54
N TYR A 629 31.13 26.47 -41.11
CA TYR A 629 31.11 27.07 -39.79
C TYR A 629 31.39 28.56 -39.84
N THR A 630 30.52 29.36 -39.24
CA THR A 630 30.54 30.83 -39.31
C THR A 630 30.47 31.44 -37.91
N TYR A 631 31.19 32.54 -37.66
CA TYR A 631 31.17 33.22 -36.37
C TYR A 631 29.74 33.65 -35.98
N LEU A 632 29.44 33.67 -34.68
CA LEU A 632 28.18 34.23 -34.20
C LEU A 632 28.09 35.72 -34.62
N LEU A 633 27.06 36.05 -35.38
CA LEU A 633 26.90 37.37 -36.00
C LEU A 633 26.44 38.43 -35.00
N LEU A 634 27.37 39.03 -34.25
CA LEU A 634 27.11 39.90 -33.09
C LEU A 634 26.11 41.07 -33.31
N ASP A 635 25.86 41.47 -34.56
CA ASP A 635 25.00 42.60 -34.93
C ASP A 635 23.56 42.23 -35.35
N ARG A 636 23.16 40.94 -35.30
CA ARG A 636 21.81 40.49 -35.69
C ARG A 636 20.83 40.29 -34.52
N ARG A 637 19.54 40.59 -34.75
CA ARG A 637 18.47 40.46 -33.74
C ARG A 637 18.22 39.03 -33.22
N TRP A 638 18.71 37.99 -33.91
CA TRP A 638 18.51 36.58 -33.56
C TRP A 638 19.60 36.00 -32.65
N ASN A 639 20.61 36.79 -32.27
CA ASN A 639 21.80 36.29 -31.54
C ASN A 639 21.53 35.60 -30.22
N TRP A 640 20.48 35.99 -29.51
CA TRP A 640 20.13 35.37 -28.23
C TRP A 640 19.64 33.92 -28.40
N LEU A 641 19.04 33.57 -29.55
CA LEU A 641 18.60 32.19 -29.86
C LEU A 641 19.79 31.25 -30.10
N ASN A 642 20.94 31.79 -30.52
CA ASN A 642 22.16 30.99 -30.73
C ASN A 642 22.70 30.40 -29.42
N TYR A 643 22.42 31.08 -28.30
CA TYR A 643 22.73 30.59 -26.95
C TYR A 643 21.63 29.70 -26.37
N LEU A 644 20.52 29.47 -27.06
CA LEU A 644 19.39 28.66 -26.58
C LEU A 644 18.98 27.56 -27.57
N ASP A 645 19.82 27.27 -28.57
CA ASP A 645 19.52 26.50 -29.79
C ASP A 645 18.41 25.44 -29.62
N PHE A 646 17.24 25.75 -30.19
CA PHE A 646 16.01 24.96 -30.15
C PHE A 646 15.89 23.93 -31.29
N SER A 647 16.99 23.60 -31.98
CA SER A 647 16.92 22.60 -33.06
C SER A 647 16.34 21.25 -32.56
N LEU A 648 15.54 20.57 -33.39
CA LEU A 648 15.07 19.21 -33.11
C LEU A 648 16.24 18.24 -32.83
N ASN A 649 17.41 18.56 -33.38
CA ASN A 649 18.67 17.87 -33.10
C ASN A 649 19.08 18.07 -31.63
N ASN A 650 18.96 19.25 -31.03
CA ASN A 650 19.20 19.45 -29.59
C ASN A 650 18.10 18.88 -28.70
N TRP A 651 16.85 18.88 -29.17
CA TRP A 651 15.73 18.27 -28.44
C TRP A 651 15.85 16.73 -28.36
N LEU A 652 16.38 16.05 -29.38
CA LEU A 652 16.59 14.59 -29.41
C LEU A 652 18.02 14.15 -29.05
N LYS A 653 19.07 14.95 -29.33
CA LYS A 653 20.46 14.65 -28.92
C LYS A 653 20.77 14.99 -27.47
N PHE A 654 19.83 15.60 -26.74
CA PHE A 654 20.01 16.01 -25.34
C PHE A 654 21.35 16.71 -25.08
N GLY A 655 21.79 17.51 -26.04
CA GLY A 655 23.03 18.26 -26.00
C GLY A 655 22.70 19.72 -25.72
N PHE A 656 23.32 20.25 -24.68
CA PHE A 656 23.52 21.66 -24.50
C PHE A 656 23.96 22.37 -25.80
N ASN A 657 23.67 23.68 -25.91
CA ASN A 657 24.01 24.56 -27.04
C ASN A 657 25.21 24.06 -27.84
N ASP A 658 25.04 23.82 -29.15
CA ASP A 658 26.10 23.40 -30.10
C ASP A 658 27.11 24.54 -30.36
N ILE A 659 27.63 25.09 -29.27
CA ILE A 659 28.62 26.15 -29.19
C ILE A 659 29.98 25.49 -29.40
N ARG A 660 30.60 25.79 -30.54
CA ARG A 660 31.87 25.19 -30.91
C ARG A 660 33.02 26.18 -30.75
N LEU A 661 34.16 25.66 -30.31
CA LEU A 661 35.40 26.41 -30.13
C LEU A 661 36.30 26.17 -31.33
N ARG A 662 36.61 27.22 -32.09
CA ARG A 662 37.30 27.07 -33.39
C ARG A 662 38.38 28.10 -33.67
N ASP A 663 38.60 29.04 -32.75
CA ASP A 663 39.67 30.02 -32.86
C ASP A 663 41.00 29.43 -32.34
N GLN A 664 42.09 29.72 -33.03
CA GLN A 664 43.45 29.37 -32.63
C GLN A 664 43.89 30.08 -31.32
N HIS A 665 43.20 31.16 -30.93
CA HIS A 665 43.50 31.97 -29.74
C HIS A 665 42.47 31.83 -28.61
N VAL A 666 41.60 30.80 -28.62
CA VAL A 666 40.66 30.55 -27.52
C VAL A 666 41.44 30.29 -26.20
N PRO A 667 41.17 31.05 -25.12
CA PRO A 667 41.73 30.75 -23.81
C PRO A 667 41.33 29.35 -23.34
N GLY A 668 42.29 28.55 -22.87
CA GLY A 668 42.04 27.19 -22.38
C GLY A 668 40.96 27.09 -21.28
N LEU A 669 40.70 28.16 -20.53
CA LEU A 669 39.61 28.23 -19.54
C LEU A 669 38.21 28.19 -20.19
N ILE A 670 38.03 28.80 -21.35
CA ILE A 670 36.77 28.74 -22.12
C ILE A 670 36.60 27.34 -22.68
N THR A 671 37.69 26.73 -23.16
CA THR A 671 37.73 25.33 -23.58
C THR A 671 37.33 24.38 -22.45
N ALA A 672 37.88 24.57 -21.25
CA ALA A 672 37.50 23.79 -20.08
C ALA A 672 36.01 23.95 -19.73
N LEU A 673 35.44 25.16 -19.84
CA LEU A 673 34.03 25.42 -19.56
C LEU A 673 33.09 24.69 -20.55
N VAL A 674 33.41 24.73 -21.85
CA VAL A 674 32.64 24.01 -22.88
C VAL A 674 32.75 22.50 -22.70
N TRP A 675 33.94 21.96 -22.42
CA TRP A 675 34.10 20.53 -22.14
C TRP A 675 33.36 20.08 -20.89
N TYR A 676 33.29 20.93 -19.86
CA TYR A 676 32.53 20.67 -18.65
C TYR A 676 31.02 20.54 -18.95
N GLN A 677 30.47 21.51 -19.70
CA GLN A 677 29.08 21.46 -20.17
C GLN A 677 28.82 20.21 -21.03
N TRP A 678 29.70 19.87 -21.97
CA TRP A 678 29.58 18.67 -22.80
C TRP A 678 29.61 17.37 -21.99
N GLY A 679 30.50 17.28 -21.00
CA GLY A 679 30.56 16.12 -20.10
C GLY A 679 29.27 15.92 -19.31
N LEU A 680 28.71 17.01 -18.76
CA LEU A 680 27.40 16.98 -18.11
C LEU A 680 26.26 16.66 -19.10
N GLY A 681 26.36 17.18 -20.33
CA GLY A 681 25.41 16.90 -21.42
C GLY A 681 25.34 15.41 -21.73
N LEU A 682 26.48 14.76 -21.92
CA LEU A 682 26.55 13.32 -22.18
C LEU A 682 25.92 12.50 -21.04
N LEU A 683 26.23 12.86 -19.79
CA LEU A 683 25.63 12.21 -18.62
C LEU A 683 24.10 12.41 -18.57
N TYR A 684 23.63 13.61 -18.90
CA TYR A 684 22.21 13.92 -18.99
C TYR A 684 21.52 13.14 -20.12
N THR A 685 22.10 13.09 -21.32
CA THR A 685 21.61 12.29 -22.45
C THR A 685 21.49 10.82 -22.06
N ALA A 686 22.54 10.26 -21.44
CA ALA A 686 22.52 8.88 -20.98
C ALA A 686 21.42 8.64 -19.94
N LEU A 687 21.28 9.54 -18.96
CA LEU A 687 20.23 9.48 -17.94
C LEU A 687 18.83 9.56 -18.55
N LEU A 688 18.64 10.40 -19.55
CA LEU A 688 17.35 10.62 -20.19
C LEU A 688 16.97 9.48 -21.14
N LEU A 689 17.91 8.99 -21.96
CA LEU A 689 17.71 7.77 -22.75
C LEU A 689 17.40 6.60 -21.83
N TRP A 690 18.15 6.43 -20.74
CA TRP A 690 17.86 5.40 -19.74
C TRP A 690 16.47 5.57 -19.11
N THR A 691 16.06 6.80 -18.80
CA THR A 691 14.71 7.08 -18.27
C THR A 691 13.63 6.73 -19.28
N LEU A 692 13.78 7.18 -20.53
CA LEU A 692 12.85 6.89 -21.63
C LEU A 692 12.70 5.39 -21.87
N SER A 693 13.81 4.66 -21.84
CA SER A 693 13.89 3.20 -21.96
C SER A 693 13.05 2.47 -20.88
N ARG A 694 12.92 3.07 -19.70
CA ARG A 694 12.17 2.50 -18.57
C ARG A 694 10.73 2.97 -18.49
N THR A 695 10.40 4.11 -19.08
CA THR A 695 9.05 4.70 -19.03
C THR A 695 8.20 4.39 -20.26
N ILE A 696 8.81 4.18 -21.43
CA ILE A 696 8.10 3.91 -22.69
C ILE A 696 8.23 2.42 -23.03
N PRO A 697 7.13 1.66 -23.09
CA PRO A 697 7.15 0.28 -23.54
C PRO A 697 7.73 0.17 -24.97
N GLY A 698 8.56 -0.84 -25.24
CA GLY A 698 9.10 -1.11 -26.58
C GLY A 698 10.27 -0.21 -27.03
N LEU A 699 10.50 0.94 -26.39
CA LEU A 699 11.60 1.84 -26.76
C LEU A 699 13.00 1.23 -26.52
N ASN A 700 13.11 0.30 -25.57
CA ASN A 700 14.33 -0.48 -25.32
C ASN A 700 14.84 -1.14 -26.62
N LEU A 701 13.93 -1.68 -27.43
CA LEU A 701 14.31 -2.35 -28.67
C LEU A 701 14.93 -1.38 -29.67
N LEU A 702 14.64 -0.07 -29.61
CA LEU A 702 15.18 0.92 -30.54
C LEU A 702 16.49 1.58 -30.06
N ILE A 703 16.73 1.61 -28.74
CA ILE A 703 17.88 2.29 -28.15
C ILE A 703 19.11 1.38 -28.00
N TYR A 704 18.91 0.06 -27.87
CA TYR A 704 20.00 -0.91 -27.69
C TYR A 704 20.53 -1.55 -29.01
N PHE A 705 20.13 -1.04 -30.19
CA PHE A 705 20.71 -1.42 -31.48
C PHE A 705 21.91 -0.56 -31.87
#